data_AF-A0AA97FAS6-F1
#
_entry.id   AF-A0AA97FAS6-F1
#
_cell.length_a   1.000
_cell.length_b   1.000
_cell.length_c   1.000
_cell.angle_alpha   90.00
_cell.angle_beta   90.00
_cell.angle_gamma   90.00
#
_symmetry.space_group_name_H-M   'P 1'
#
loop_
_entity.id
_entity.type
_entity.pdbx_description
1 polymer ?
#
loop_
_entity_poly.entity_id
_entity_poly.type
_entity_poly.pdbx_seq_one_letter_code
_entity_poly.pdbx_strand_id
1 'polypeptide(L)'
;MKRLTVKKANLLLAGVGLASLALGSGPTFAQSVILEGTDCGGVIADEAGNDTCTDPDAADNRGSIIANQTGTGADGAQIVADNVNFIDGVVLGTNAGFNTTAGISGEVQSAVILGHGAGRESFLNHSGVIIGDDAGSFSDIRATGTVVIGELAGNNATINRGTFVGREAGRFGNMTSVTAIGSAAGRGVQAGNTVIIGSGAADHVNPATQPIISGSVVIGDNANRTNLTGGVGYNNVVAVGFQAVSVGNSSVAVGAFSNDAGEANVFAIGAGAGAALGPETRRITNQSRGIADTDGVNVSQLEDLAGALGGGAEFSDTDGSFVGPVYNIDGTDYSDVGSALDALEGLSGGGGGGTGVQYVDQAGAPAPTNAADLTVGANTGGTVANFANAGGVDRTLSGVAVGAVSATSNEAVNGSQLFATDQNVATNAADITNLDNRVTVNEGNITTNTTDIANLDNRVTVNEGNITTNTTDIANLDNRVTVNEGNITTNTTDIANLDNRVTVNEGDITTIDDRVTVLEGAPTFIEQPGGAAGDLLLGGNTGGTVLNITNNAGNNRVITGVAGGNVAAGSTEAINGDQLFTTNQNVTNLDNRVTVLENAAGIAPLVEQPGGADADILVGATTGGTAVDFGNDAGDSRTLTNVAAGNVAAGSTEAVNGEQLFATNQNVADNAQGIADNSSAITNLDNRVTVNEGDIATIDDRVTVLEGAPSFVDQAGGPDGEITIGADTGGTVVNIANDAGENRVITGVEAGELAAGSTDAVNGDQLFATNQNVADNAQGIADNSTAITNLDNRVTVNEGAIADNSTAITNIDDRVTALEGAPVLIAQPNSPDGAIQIGAETGGTEIDLANNAGEARTVSGVADGAIAADSTDAINGAQLFATNEAVADNASAIDGVADGVAANEAAIADNAGAIAEVSAKASQNMMDIAANAQGIADNADAITANHAKIADNAGAIDNLDRVTVQYDTDMNGNPVNSITLGASNGLAGPVTIGNVAAGVADNDAVNVRQLRDAVGEANAYTDQQIAQLQTGVNQRFDALEFDLREVESQAQAGIASVSALTQLRYHDEPGALSIGAAIGGFMGEMSIASGIGYTSENQRVNINAGFGYNPARNEATWGAGATFRID
;
A
#
# COMPACT_ATOMS: atom_id res chain seq x y z
N MET A 1 15.42 6.34 -20.50
CA MET A 1 16.84 6.37 -20.94
C MET A 1 17.62 7.40 -20.10
N LYS A 2 18.96 7.26 -20.05
CA LYS A 2 20.01 8.26 -19.72
C LYS A 2 19.54 9.64 -19.16
N ARG A 3 19.86 9.96 -17.89
CA ARG A 3 21.02 10.80 -17.42
C ARG A 3 20.75 12.32 -17.50
N LEU A 4 21.37 13.21 -16.71
CA LEU A 4 22.18 13.15 -15.46
C LEU A 4 22.59 14.60 -15.10
N THR A 5 22.61 14.99 -13.82
CA THR A 5 23.65 15.90 -13.26
C THR A 5 23.74 15.70 -11.75
N VAL A 6 24.97 15.56 -11.24
CA VAL A 6 25.29 15.41 -9.82
C VAL A 6 26.21 16.57 -9.41
N LYS A 7 26.04 17.11 -8.20
CA LYS A 7 27.06 17.93 -7.53
C LYS A 7 27.55 17.22 -6.27
N LYS A 8 28.75 16.66 -6.34
CA LYS A 8 29.59 16.38 -5.16
C LYS A 8 30.51 17.58 -4.92
N ALA A 9 30.75 17.91 -3.66
CA ALA A 9 31.87 18.70 -3.18
C ALA A 9 32.37 18.07 -1.87
N ASN A 10 33.66 18.19 -1.56
CA ASN A 10 34.32 17.35 -0.56
C ASN A 10 35.34 18.14 0.29
N LEU A 11 35.37 17.85 1.59
CA LEU A 11 36.56 17.74 2.45
C LEU A 11 37.55 18.93 2.62
N LEU A 12 37.56 19.54 3.81
CA LEU A 12 38.72 19.95 4.67
C LEU A 12 38.13 20.77 5.86
N LEU A 13 38.35 20.57 7.17
CA LEU A 13 39.36 19.93 8.04
C LEU A 13 40.45 20.88 8.61
N ALA A 14 40.17 21.50 9.78
CA ALA A 14 41.14 21.95 10.79
C ALA A 14 40.41 22.27 12.14
N GLY A 15 40.98 22.07 13.34
CA GLY A 15 42.23 21.34 13.64
C GLY A 15 43.01 21.75 14.91
N VAL A 16 42.43 21.73 16.12
CA VAL A 16 43.13 21.80 17.44
C VAL A 16 42.25 21.06 18.48
N GLY A 17 42.67 20.27 19.49
CA GLY A 17 43.97 19.91 20.08
C GLY A 17 44.00 20.28 21.60
N LEU A 18 44.56 19.54 22.56
CA LEU A 18 45.15 18.18 22.63
C LEU A 18 45.45 17.86 24.14
N ALA A 19 45.24 16.62 24.62
CA ALA A 19 45.63 16.11 25.98
C ALA A 19 44.92 16.75 27.21
N SER A 20 44.98 16.27 28.48
CA SER A 20 45.88 15.29 29.15
C SER A 20 45.24 14.48 30.31
N LEU A 21 45.79 13.27 30.53
CA LEU A 21 46.00 12.48 31.77
C LEU A 21 45.27 12.78 33.11
N ALA A 22 44.53 11.75 33.58
CA ALA A 22 44.72 11.00 34.83
C ALA A 22 44.99 11.69 36.21
N LEU A 23 44.00 11.59 37.10
CA LEU A 23 44.05 11.44 38.58
C LEU A 23 42.72 10.75 39.01
N GLY A 24 42.58 9.99 40.10
CA GLY A 24 43.56 9.48 41.07
C GLY A 24 42.92 9.11 42.42
N SER A 25 43.13 7.88 42.92
CA SER A 25 42.85 7.38 44.30
C SER A 25 41.41 7.46 44.88
N GLY A 26 40.97 6.36 45.50
CA GLY A 26 39.87 6.35 46.48
C GLY A 26 40.37 6.01 47.91
N PRO A 27 39.45 5.89 48.89
CA PRO A 27 39.57 4.92 49.99
C PRO A 27 38.25 4.12 50.19
N THR A 28 38.20 2.80 50.44
CA THR A 28 38.53 2.04 51.69
C THR A 28 37.92 2.65 52.95
N PHE A 29 37.24 1.96 53.89
CA PHE A 29 37.09 0.54 54.33
C PHE A 29 35.78 0.44 55.18
N ALA A 30 35.18 -0.67 55.66
CA ALA A 30 35.27 -2.14 55.53
C ALA A 30 33.89 -2.70 56.09
N GLN A 31 33.63 -3.89 56.69
CA GLN A 31 34.38 -5.09 57.11
C GLN A 31 33.41 -6.26 57.46
N SER A 32 33.84 -7.54 57.35
CA SER A 32 33.28 -8.75 58.02
C SER A 32 31.87 -9.23 57.55
N VAL A 33 31.44 -10.51 57.59
CA VAL A 33 31.92 -11.85 58.07
C VAL A 33 31.54 -12.90 56.96
N ILE A 34 32.19 -14.02 56.59
CA ILE A 34 33.24 -14.98 57.09
C ILE A 34 32.69 -16.37 57.55
N LEU A 35 33.03 -17.44 56.79
CA LEU A 35 32.80 -18.91 57.03
C LEU A 35 31.33 -19.41 56.90
N GLU A 36 30.99 -20.67 56.59
CA GLU A 36 31.64 -21.94 56.15
C GLU A 36 30.52 -22.79 55.45
N GLY A 37 30.66 -23.91 54.75
CA GLY A 37 31.75 -24.88 54.47
C GLY A 37 31.13 -26.27 54.20
N THR A 38 31.79 -27.17 53.45
CA THR A 38 31.37 -28.57 53.10
C THR A 38 30.13 -28.73 52.19
N ASP A 39 29.91 -29.79 51.40
CA ASP A 39 30.76 -30.84 50.77
C ASP A 39 29.88 -31.59 49.71
N CYS A 40 30.38 -32.34 48.71
CA CYS A 40 31.68 -32.38 48.03
C CYS A 40 31.56 -33.27 46.76
N GLY A 41 32.24 -32.88 45.66
CA GLY A 41 32.64 -33.79 44.57
C GLY A 41 31.77 -33.78 43.28
N GLY A 42 32.31 -34.14 42.11
CA GLY A 42 33.71 -34.50 41.83
C GLY A 42 33.83 -35.51 40.67
N VAL A 43 34.24 -35.04 39.48
CA VAL A 43 34.43 -35.89 38.28
C VAL A 43 35.82 -36.54 38.29
N ILE A 44 35.92 -37.82 37.93
CA ILE A 44 37.02 -38.47 37.16
C ILE A 44 36.70 -39.98 36.98
N ALA A 45 37.30 -40.64 35.98
CA ALA A 45 37.19 -42.07 35.70
C ALA A 45 38.55 -42.78 35.84
N ASP A 46 38.57 -44.12 35.97
CA ASP A 46 39.80 -44.94 35.88
C ASP A 46 39.51 -46.40 35.46
N GLU A 47 40.56 -47.17 35.20
CA GLU A 47 40.55 -48.47 34.48
C GLU A 47 40.63 -49.74 35.39
N ALA A 48 40.49 -50.90 34.72
CA ALA A 48 41.18 -52.18 34.98
C ALA A 48 41.11 -52.92 36.35
N GLY A 49 40.25 -53.95 36.39
CA GLY A 49 40.69 -55.35 36.59
C GLY A 49 40.80 -55.96 38.00
N ASN A 50 40.31 -57.21 38.16
CA ASN A 50 41.05 -58.41 38.66
C ASN A 50 40.10 -59.54 39.15
N ASP A 51 40.57 -60.80 39.03
CA ASP A 51 39.91 -62.05 39.43
C ASP A 51 40.09 -62.42 40.93
N THR A 52 39.16 -63.22 41.48
CA THR A 52 39.46 -64.21 42.54
C THR A 52 38.54 -65.44 42.45
N CYS A 53 39.13 -66.64 42.43
CA CYS A 53 38.40 -67.92 42.39
C CYS A 53 38.49 -68.68 43.73
N THR A 54 37.45 -69.47 44.08
CA THR A 54 37.43 -70.76 44.83
C THR A 54 35.96 -71.20 44.95
N ASP A 55 35.50 -72.42 44.59
CA ASP A 55 35.86 -73.77 45.10
C ASP A 55 35.26 -74.04 46.52
N PRO A 56 34.75 -75.23 46.90
CA PRO A 56 34.82 -76.54 46.22
C PRO A 56 33.50 -77.35 46.07
N ASP A 57 33.46 -78.24 45.06
CA ASP A 57 33.32 -79.70 45.28
C ASP A 57 33.72 -80.51 44.02
N ALA A 58 34.19 -81.75 44.21
CA ALA A 58 34.92 -82.57 43.22
C ALA A 58 34.10 -82.97 41.94
N ALA A 59 34.63 -83.10 40.71
CA ALA A 59 35.84 -83.79 40.20
C ALA A 59 35.81 -85.32 40.42
N ASP A 60 36.18 -86.21 39.49
CA ASP A 60 36.54 -86.14 38.06
C ASP A 60 36.41 -87.55 37.45
N ASN A 61 35.78 -87.75 36.27
CA ASN A 61 36.36 -88.52 35.15
C ASN A 61 35.50 -88.64 33.88
N ARG A 62 36.12 -89.22 32.83
CA ARG A 62 35.58 -89.43 31.48
C ARG A 62 35.07 -90.86 31.24
N GLY A 63 33.88 -90.99 30.64
CA GLY A 63 33.57 -92.03 29.65
C GLY A 63 32.81 -93.30 30.07
N SER A 64 31.88 -93.69 29.18
CA SER A 64 31.54 -95.08 28.75
C SER A 64 31.10 -96.18 29.75
N ILE A 65 29.85 -96.64 29.56
CA ILE A 65 29.43 -98.06 29.44
C ILE A 65 29.35 -98.98 30.70
N ILE A 66 28.11 -99.44 31.00
CA ILE A 66 27.65 -100.76 31.55
C ILE A 66 27.65 -101.13 33.08
N ALA A 67 26.42 -101.39 33.58
CA ALA A 67 25.87 -102.47 34.44
C ALA A 67 26.40 -102.94 35.85
N ASN A 68 25.46 -102.91 36.83
CA ASN A 68 24.83 -104.05 37.55
C ASN A 68 25.61 -105.11 38.43
N GLN A 69 25.46 -104.95 39.77
CA GLN A 69 25.09 -105.97 40.81
C GLN A 69 26.03 -107.01 41.52
N THR A 70 25.74 -107.13 42.84
CA THR A 70 25.60 -108.31 43.75
C THR A 70 26.75 -109.25 44.19
N GLY A 71 26.53 -109.85 45.38
CA GLY A 71 27.39 -110.77 46.14
C GLY A 71 27.26 -110.48 47.65
N THR A 72 27.23 -111.41 48.62
CA THR A 72 27.35 -112.89 48.65
C THR A 72 26.24 -113.44 49.61
N GLY A 73 26.19 -114.66 50.19
CA GLY A 73 27.15 -115.75 50.40
C GLY A 73 26.84 -116.51 51.72
N ALA A 74 27.65 -117.46 52.21
CA ALA A 74 28.84 -118.10 51.62
C ALA A 74 29.16 -119.42 52.34
N ASP A 75 29.43 -120.45 51.55
CA ASP A 75 30.18 -121.69 51.80
C ASP A 75 29.85 -122.63 52.97
N GLY A 76 29.74 -123.91 52.60
CA GLY A 76 29.48 -125.10 53.41
C GLY A 76 30.60 -125.51 54.38
N ALA A 77 30.44 -126.67 55.01
CA ALA A 77 31.58 -127.52 55.38
C ALA A 77 31.17 -128.94 55.79
N GLN A 78 32.15 -129.85 55.69
CA GLN A 78 32.08 -131.24 56.10
C GLN A 78 32.55 -131.37 57.56
N ILE A 79 31.79 -132.06 58.42
CA ILE A 79 32.10 -132.47 59.83
C ILE A 79 32.47 -131.28 60.79
N VAL A 80 32.45 -131.33 62.14
CA VAL A 80 32.57 -132.42 63.12
C VAL A 80 31.88 -132.06 64.48
N ALA A 81 30.65 -132.53 64.71
CA ALA A 81 29.76 -132.26 65.86
C ALA A 81 30.09 -133.06 67.14
N ASP A 82 30.06 -132.44 68.32
CA ASP A 82 30.54 -133.08 69.57
C ASP A 82 29.54 -133.01 70.75
N ASN A 83 29.43 -134.11 71.50
CA ASN A 83 28.55 -134.36 72.66
C ASN A 83 27.02 -134.21 72.47
N VAL A 84 26.26 -134.82 73.39
CA VAL A 84 24.79 -134.93 73.30
C VAL A 84 24.11 -133.62 73.69
N ASN A 85 23.28 -133.08 72.79
CA ASN A 85 22.23 -132.12 73.10
C ASN A 85 20.90 -132.54 72.43
N PHE A 86 19.78 -132.00 72.92
CA PHE A 86 18.42 -132.46 72.61
C PHE A 86 18.06 -132.37 71.11
N ILE A 87 18.05 -133.53 70.43
CA ILE A 87 17.42 -133.66 69.10
C ILE A 87 15.91 -133.83 69.33
N ASP A 88 15.18 -132.73 69.46
CA ASP A 88 13.72 -132.75 69.46
C ASP A 88 13.23 -132.78 67.99
N GLY A 89 13.36 -133.95 67.37
CA GLY A 89 13.30 -134.08 65.91
C GLY A 89 13.37 -135.52 65.40
N VAL A 90 12.70 -135.78 64.28
CA VAL A 90 12.63 -137.13 63.67
C VAL A 90 13.84 -137.34 62.77
N VAL A 91 14.81 -138.12 63.23
CA VAL A 91 15.96 -138.57 62.43
C VAL A 91 15.79 -140.05 62.05
N LEU A 92 15.54 -140.34 60.76
CA LEU A 92 15.25 -141.69 60.26
C LEU A 92 15.91 -141.96 58.89
N GLY A 93 17.12 -142.53 58.91
CA GLY A 93 17.82 -142.97 57.70
C GLY A 93 19.10 -143.73 58.01
N THR A 94 19.49 -144.66 57.15
CA THR A 94 20.81 -145.30 57.22
C THR A 94 21.89 -144.30 56.79
N ASN A 95 22.96 -144.17 57.57
CA ASN A 95 24.04 -143.20 57.32
C ASN A 95 23.62 -141.71 57.35
N ALA A 96 22.38 -141.38 57.70
CA ALA A 96 21.98 -140.02 58.09
C ALA A 96 22.54 -139.73 59.49
N GLY A 97 23.43 -138.75 59.62
CA GLY A 97 24.13 -138.54 60.88
C GLY A 97 25.09 -137.37 60.92
N PHE A 98 25.06 -136.69 62.06
CA PHE A 98 26.10 -135.78 62.54
C PHE A 98 27.29 -136.63 63.06
N ASN A 99 28.51 -136.37 62.60
CA ASN A 99 29.75 -137.08 62.98
C ASN A 99 30.74 -136.12 63.68
N THR A 100 31.75 -136.62 64.41
CA THR A 100 32.37 -135.95 65.59
C THR A 100 33.90 -135.80 65.54
N THR A 101 34.44 -134.64 66.02
CA THR A 101 35.86 -134.23 66.37
C THR A 101 36.06 -132.68 66.26
N ALA A 102 35.18 -131.87 66.86
CA ALA A 102 35.29 -130.41 67.06
C ALA A 102 35.55 -129.43 65.85
N GLY A 103 35.06 -128.20 65.85
CA GLY A 103 34.30 -127.51 66.90
C GLY A 103 32.95 -127.01 66.41
N ILE A 104 31.87 -127.59 66.93
CA ILE A 104 30.53 -126.99 66.88
C ILE A 104 30.26 -126.31 68.24
N SER A 105 29.76 -125.09 68.20
CA SER A 105 29.21 -124.38 69.36
C SER A 105 27.83 -123.81 69.00
N GLY A 106 26.86 -124.71 68.82
CA GLY A 106 25.49 -124.40 68.42
C GLY A 106 24.55 -125.59 68.68
N GLU A 107 23.31 -125.30 69.08
CA GLU A 107 22.30 -126.31 69.42
C GLU A 107 21.35 -126.57 68.24
N VAL A 108 21.18 -127.83 67.83
CA VAL A 108 20.15 -128.22 66.85
C VAL A 108 18.80 -128.33 67.55
N GLN A 109 18.10 -127.20 67.74
CA GLN A 109 16.92 -127.14 68.62
C GLN A 109 15.64 -127.81 68.07
N SER A 110 15.49 -128.03 66.74
CA SER A 110 14.47 -128.95 66.16
C SER A 110 14.79 -129.30 64.70
N ALA A 111 15.02 -130.56 64.34
CA ALA A 111 15.29 -130.94 62.95
C ALA A 111 14.64 -132.26 62.51
N VAL A 112 14.05 -132.29 61.32
CA VAL A 112 13.43 -133.49 60.73
C VAL A 112 14.32 -133.98 59.59
N ILE A 113 15.06 -135.08 59.79
CA ILE A 113 16.08 -135.58 58.86
C ILE A 113 15.78 -137.04 58.45
N LEU A 114 15.46 -137.30 57.17
CA LEU A 114 15.12 -138.65 56.69
C LEU A 114 15.81 -138.99 55.37
N GLY A 115 16.10 -140.28 55.14
CA GLY A 115 16.73 -140.78 53.90
C GLY A 115 18.18 -141.25 54.10
N HIS A 116 18.71 -142.05 53.17
CA HIS A 116 20.04 -142.61 53.29
C HIS A 116 21.12 -141.53 53.11
N GLY A 117 21.90 -141.24 54.15
CA GLY A 117 22.93 -140.19 54.07
C GLY A 117 22.42 -138.76 54.21
N ALA A 118 21.14 -138.54 54.51
CA ALA A 118 20.58 -137.21 54.72
C ALA A 118 21.33 -136.43 55.82
N GLY A 119 21.70 -135.18 55.54
CA GLY A 119 22.47 -134.31 56.43
C GLY A 119 23.88 -134.81 56.75
N ARG A 120 24.42 -135.80 56.01
CA ARG A 120 25.73 -136.39 56.29
C ARG A 120 26.81 -135.30 56.23
N GLU A 121 27.43 -135.08 57.38
CA GLU A 121 28.58 -134.17 57.53
C GLU A 121 28.26 -132.75 57.04
N SER A 122 27.31 -132.09 57.72
CA SER A 122 26.87 -130.73 57.41
C SER A 122 26.72 -129.88 58.67
N PHE A 123 26.99 -128.57 58.56
CA PHE A 123 26.75 -127.62 59.63
C PHE A 123 25.28 -127.21 59.65
N LEU A 124 24.65 -127.37 60.81
CA LEU A 124 23.22 -127.13 61.03
C LEU A 124 23.08 -126.29 62.30
N ASN A 125 22.94 -124.98 62.14
CA ASN A 125 22.90 -124.05 63.28
C ASN A 125 21.47 -123.76 63.77
N HIS A 126 20.44 -124.08 62.99
CA HIS A 126 19.05 -123.75 63.30
C HIS A 126 18.05 -124.76 62.71
N SER A 127 16.80 -124.71 63.20
CA SER A 127 15.75 -125.68 62.91
C SER A 127 15.33 -125.77 61.44
N GLY A 128 15.15 -126.99 60.90
CA GLY A 128 14.82 -127.24 59.50
C GLY A 128 14.40 -128.67 59.16
N VAL A 129 14.08 -128.92 57.89
CA VAL A 129 13.59 -130.21 57.36
C VAL A 129 14.49 -130.69 56.22
N ILE A 130 15.06 -131.89 56.30
CA ILE A 130 15.97 -132.47 55.30
C ILE A 130 15.52 -133.90 54.96
N ILE A 131 15.00 -134.18 53.76
CA ILE A 131 14.36 -135.47 53.44
C ILE A 131 14.80 -135.99 52.06
N GLY A 132 15.75 -136.93 52.01
CA GLY A 132 16.16 -137.60 50.78
C GLY A 132 17.57 -138.20 50.86
N ASP A 133 17.91 -139.09 49.94
CA ASP A 133 19.20 -139.77 49.95
C ASP A 133 20.34 -138.79 49.60
N ASP A 134 21.36 -138.70 50.45
CA ASP A 134 22.44 -137.69 50.44
C ASP A 134 21.94 -136.21 50.43
N ALA A 135 20.67 -135.96 50.74
CA ALA A 135 20.07 -134.62 50.83
C ALA A 135 20.78 -133.79 51.91
N GLY A 136 21.22 -132.58 51.57
CA GLY A 136 21.82 -131.63 52.49
C GLY A 136 23.19 -132.07 53.04
N SER A 137 23.88 -133.04 52.43
CA SER A 137 25.22 -133.51 52.86
C SER A 137 26.34 -132.59 52.39
N PHE A 138 27.45 -132.48 53.14
CA PHE A 138 28.62 -131.62 52.85
C PHE A 138 28.31 -130.10 52.84
N SER A 139 27.29 -129.66 53.57
CA SER A 139 26.67 -128.33 53.40
C SER A 139 26.66 -127.50 54.69
N ASP A 140 26.54 -126.17 54.60
CA ASP A 140 26.28 -125.30 55.76
C ASP A 140 24.88 -124.68 55.64
N ILE A 141 24.06 -124.94 56.64
CA ILE A 141 22.66 -124.55 56.72
C ILE A 141 22.50 -123.66 57.96
N ARG A 142 22.54 -122.34 57.72
CA ARG A 142 22.76 -121.33 58.77
C ARG A 142 21.50 -120.81 59.46
N ALA A 143 20.32 -120.94 58.87
CA ALA A 143 19.12 -120.23 59.32
C ALA A 143 17.84 -121.07 59.42
N THR A 144 17.01 -120.70 60.40
CA THR A 144 15.77 -121.36 60.80
C THR A 144 14.71 -121.36 59.69
N GLY A 145 13.93 -122.44 59.62
CA GLY A 145 12.85 -122.60 58.64
C GLY A 145 13.31 -123.09 57.27
N THR A 146 14.54 -123.60 57.17
CA THR A 146 15.09 -124.16 55.93
C THR A 146 14.50 -125.55 55.63
N VAL A 147 14.20 -125.82 54.36
CA VAL A 147 13.64 -127.09 53.87
C VAL A 147 14.51 -127.62 52.71
N VAL A 148 14.89 -128.90 52.73
CA VAL A 148 15.77 -129.56 51.73
C VAL A 148 15.29 -130.99 51.46
N ILE A 149 14.44 -131.20 50.44
CA ILE A 149 13.73 -132.47 50.20
C ILE A 149 14.05 -133.02 48.81
N GLY A 150 14.69 -134.18 48.72
CA GLY A 150 15.01 -134.88 47.49
C GLY A 150 16.43 -135.46 47.50
N GLU A 151 16.64 -136.55 46.76
CA GLU A 151 17.97 -137.16 46.56
C GLU A 151 18.98 -136.08 46.12
N LEU A 152 20.09 -135.91 46.86
CA LEU A 152 21.14 -134.92 46.62
C LEU A 152 20.65 -133.45 46.59
N ALA A 153 19.44 -133.13 47.04
CA ALA A 153 18.98 -131.75 47.21
C ALA A 153 19.90 -131.01 48.20
N GLY A 154 20.34 -129.79 47.91
CA GLY A 154 21.20 -128.99 48.78
C GLY A 154 22.54 -129.65 49.15
N ASN A 155 23.02 -130.61 48.35
CA ASN A 155 24.27 -131.34 48.56
C ASN A 155 25.50 -130.51 48.15
N ASN A 156 26.53 -130.48 48.99
CA ASN A 156 27.75 -129.65 48.85
C ASN A 156 27.42 -128.18 48.53
N ALA A 157 26.52 -127.60 49.34
CA ALA A 157 25.90 -126.31 49.10
C ALA A 157 25.86 -125.46 50.38
N THR A 158 25.42 -124.21 50.25
CA THR A 158 25.27 -123.28 51.38
C THR A 158 23.86 -122.72 51.39
N ILE A 159 23.20 -122.76 52.55
CA ILE A 159 21.79 -122.41 52.66
C ILE A 159 21.56 -121.48 53.85
N ASN A 160 21.47 -120.19 53.56
CA ASN A 160 21.08 -119.15 54.49
C ASN A 160 19.60 -118.80 54.29
N ARG A 161 18.72 -119.67 54.82
CA ARG A 161 17.24 -119.65 54.71
C ARG A 161 16.76 -119.99 53.30
N GLY A 162 15.94 -121.04 53.14
CA GLY A 162 15.35 -121.35 51.84
C GLY A 162 14.62 -122.70 51.77
N THR A 163 14.04 -122.99 50.60
CA THR A 163 13.20 -124.17 50.36
C THR A 163 13.62 -124.88 49.07
N PHE A 164 14.29 -126.02 49.22
CA PHE A 164 14.89 -126.81 48.14
C PHE A 164 14.12 -128.13 48.04
N VAL A 165 13.41 -128.38 46.95
CA VAL A 165 12.51 -129.55 46.82
C VAL A 165 12.62 -130.18 45.43
N GLY A 166 13.42 -131.25 45.33
CA GLY A 166 13.65 -132.02 44.11
C GLY A 166 15.04 -132.65 44.08
N ARG A 167 15.20 -133.72 43.30
CA ARG A 167 16.48 -134.42 43.14
C ARG A 167 17.57 -133.44 42.65
N GLU A 168 18.66 -133.25 43.38
CA GLU A 168 19.72 -132.24 43.14
C GLU A 168 19.30 -130.76 43.19
N ALA A 169 18.12 -130.41 43.72
CA ALA A 169 17.70 -129.02 43.87
C ALA A 169 18.67 -128.23 44.77
N GLY A 170 19.29 -127.16 44.28
CA GLY A 170 20.28 -126.36 45.02
C GLY A 170 21.66 -127.02 45.24
N ARG A 171 21.93 -128.17 44.59
CA ARG A 171 23.22 -128.86 44.71
C ARG A 171 24.37 -128.02 44.15
N PHE A 172 25.52 -128.01 44.82
CA PHE A 172 26.69 -127.16 44.49
C PHE A 172 26.41 -125.65 44.52
N GLY A 173 25.32 -125.18 45.15
CA GLY A 173 24.93 -123.77 45.14
C GLY A 173 25.29 -123.00 46.42
N ASN A 174 25.26 -121.67 46.32
CA ASN A 174 25.50 -120.75 47.44
C ASN A 174 24.27 -119.83 47.61
N MET A 175 23.40 -120.10 48.58
CA MET A 175 21.96 -119.82 48.44
C MET A 175 21.39 -119.09 49.67
N THR A 176 20.90 -117.86 49.50
CA THR A 176 20.39 -117.00 50.58
C THR A 176 18.97 -116.51 50.30
N SER A 177 17.99 -116.90 51.13
CA SER A 177 16.55 -116.65 50.91
C SER A 177 16.07 -117.11 49.52
N VAL A 178 16.37 -118.37 49.17
CA VAL A 178 16.08 -118.98 47.87
C VAL A 178 15.02 -120.07 47.98
N THR A 179 14.13 -120.15 46.99
CA THR A 179 13.19 -121.27 46.83
C THR A 179 13.52 -122.00 45.54
N ALA A 180 14.03 -123.23 45.59
CA ALA A 180 14.42 -124.04 44.43
C ALA A 180 13.63 -125.37 44.38
N ILE A 181 12.56 -125.45 43.57
CA ILE A 181 11.62 -126.58 43.56
C ILE A 181 11.63 -127.26 42.18
N GLY A 182 12.33 -128.38 42.05
CA GLY A 182 12.43 -129.18 40.83
C GLY A 182 13.71 -130.02 40.77
N SER A 183 13.74 -131.04 39.91
CA SER A 183 14.97 -131.84 39.69
C SER A 183 16.06 -130.95 39.10
N ALA A 184 17.22 -130.84 39.77
CA ALA A 184 18.33 -129.94 39.45
C ALA A 184 17.97 -128.44 39.41
N ALA A 185 16.87 -128.02 40.05
CA ALA A 185 16.52 -126.60 40.17
C ALA A 185 17.61 -125.84 40.94
N GLY A 186 18.22 -124.82 40.33
CA GLY A 186 19.30 -124.03 40.95
C GLY A 186 20.57 -124.82 41.25
N ARG A 187 20.87 -125.86 40.46
CA ARG A 187 22.10 -126.64 40.61
C ARG A 187 23.29 -125.89 40.02
N GLY A 188 24.37 -125.75 40.79
CA GLY A 188 25.63 -125.14 40.36
C GLY A 188 25.62 -123.60 40.26
N VAL A 189 24.73 -122.91 40.98
CA VAL A 189 24.58 -121.44 40.92
C VAL A 189 24.60 -120.80 42.31
N GLN A 190 25.04 -119.54 42.40
CA GLN A 190 24.95 -118.74 43.62
C GLN A 190 23.68 -117.89 43.55
N ALA A 191 22.78 -117.98 44.52
CA ALA A 191 21.44 -117.41 44.42
C ALA A 191 21.05 -116.59 45.67
N GLY A 192 20.43 -115.43 45.48
CA GLY A 192 20.02 -114.53 46.57
C GLY A 192 18.63 -113.95 46.35
N ASN A 193 17.69 -114.07 47.29
CA ASN A 193 16.30 -113.60 47.16
C ASN A 193 15.60 -114.09 45.86
N THR A 194 15.94 -115.29 45.39
CA THR A 194 15.56 -115.80 44.06
C THR A 194 14.60 -117.00 44.16
N VAL A 195 13.59 -117.03 43.27
CA VAL A 195 12.65 -118.15 43.11
C VAL A 195 13.05 -118.94 41.86
N ILE A 196 13.15 -120.26 42.00
CA ILE A 196 13.55 -121.21 40.96
C ILE A 196 12.58 -122.40 41.03
N ILE A 197 11.76 -122.63 40.02
CA ILE A 197 10.75 -123.72 40.04
C ILE A 197 10.72 -124.39 38.68
N GLY A 198 10.95 -125.71 38.63
CA GLY A 198 10.99 -126.50 37.39
C GLY A 198 12.19 -127.43 37.31
N SER A 199 12.05 -128.52 36.54
CA SER A 199 13.12 -129.49 36.28
C SER A 199 14.21 -128.87 35.41
N GLY A 200 15.41 -128.70 35.93
CA GLY A 200 16.53 -128.02 35.28
C GLY A 200 16.43 -126.50 35.25
N ALA A 201 15.49 -125.90 36.00
CA ALA A 201 15.37 -124.45 36.14
C ALA A 201 16.65 -123.87 36.78
N ALA A 202 17.31 -122.92 36.14
CA ALA A 202 18.63 -122.38 36.52
C ALA A 202 19.69 -123.46 36.81
N ASP A 203 19.67 -124.58 36.08
CA ASP A 203 20.73 -125.60 36.12
C ASP A 203 21.96 -125.13 35.33
N HIS A 204 23.10 -124.99 36.01
CA HIS A 204 24.40 -124.76 35.40
C HIS A 204 25.28 -126.00 35.54
N VAL A 205 25.60 -126.64 34.41
CA VAL A 205 26.16 -128.00 34.38
C VAL A 205 27.65 -128.04 34.79
N ASN A 206 28.34 -126.90 34.83
CA ASN A 206 29.74 -126.79 35.23
C ASN A 206 29.90 -126.18 36.64
N PRO A 207 30.20 -126.97 37.69
CA PRO A 207 30.31 -126.45 39.06
C PRO A 207 31.51 -125.53 39.30
N ALA A 208 32.43 -125.39 38.34
CA ALA A 208 33.60 -124.50 38.44
C ALA A 208 33.32 -123.02 38.10
N THR A 209 32.15 -122.69 37.53
CA THR A 209 31.83 -121.35 37.00
C THR A 209 30.51 -120.78 37.55
N GLN A 210 30.19 -121.07 38.82
CA GLN A 210 28.88 -120.79 39.43
C GLN A 210 28.39 -119.35 39.23
N PRO A 211 27.39 -119.10 38.36
CA PRO A 211 26.87 -117.75 38.11
C PRO A 211 26.06 -117.23 39.31
N ILE A 212 26.06 -115.90 39.51
CA ILE A 212 25.30 -115.22 40.57
C ILE A 212 23.92 -114.82 40.04
N ILE A 213 22.84 -115.19 40.74
CA ILE A 213 21.45 -114.92 40.37
C ILE A 213 20.65 -114.32 41.55
N SER A 214 20.55 -112.99 41.58
CA SER A 214 19.89 -112.24 42.66
C SER A 214 18.53 -111.65 42.27
N GLY A 215 17.56 -111.70 43.18
CA GLY A 215 16.26 -111.03 43.05
C GLY A 215 15.42 -111.52 41.85
N SER A 216 15.65 -112.75 41.40
CA SER A 216 15.14 -113.27 40.13
C SER A 216 14.01 -114.29 40.31
N VAL A 217 13.21 -114.52 39.26
CA VAL A 217 12.09 -115.46 39.24
C VAL A 217 12.19 -116.35 38.00
N VAL A 218 12.67 -117.59 38.19
CA VAL A 218 12.88 -118.58 37.13
C VAL A 218 11.85 -119.71 37.33
N ILE A 219 10.77 -119.74 36.54
CA ILE A 219 9.66 -120.69 36.71
C ILE A 219 9.37 -121.42 35.39
N GLY A 220 9.96 -122.59 35.22
CA GLY A 220 9.69 -123.50 34.11
C GLY A 220 10.78 -124.56 33.94
N ASP A 221 10.42 -125.72 33.40
CA ASP A 221 11.37 -126.79 33.11
C ASP A 221 12.45 -126.31 32.11
N ASN A 222 13.71 -126.41 32.51
CA ASN A 222 14.89 -125.89 31.82
C ASN A 222 14.92 -124.35 31.60
N ALA A 223 14.09 -123.58 32.31
CA ALA A 223 14.19 -122.11 32.28
C ALA A 223 15.56 -121.64 32.81
N ASN A 224 16.20 -120.66 32.17
CA ASN A 224 17.57 -120.19 32.46
C ASN A 224 18.65 -121.31 32.58
N ARG A 225 18.46 -122.42 31.88
CA ARG A 225 19.43 -123.53 31.86
C ARG A 225 20.60 -123.19 30.94
N THR A 226 21.78 -122.95 31.49
CA THR A 226 22.96 -122.53 30.73
C THR A 226 23.96 -123.66 30.56
N ASN A 227 24.24 -124.00 29.29
CA ASN A 227 25.23 -125.02 28.89
C ASN A 227 26.45 -124.39 28.18
N LEU A 228 26.71 -123.11 28.47
CA LEU A 228 27.73 -122.27 27.85
C LEU A 228 28.93 -122.09 28.79
N THR A 229 30.14 -122.14 28.23
CA THR A 229 31.41 -121.99 28.96
C THR A 229 31.73 -120.53 29.28
N GLY A 230 30.97 -119.96 30.21
CA GLY A 230 31.18 -118.60 30.73
C GLY A 230 30.11 -118.27 31.77
N GLY A 231 30.49 -118.21 33.05
CA GLY A 231 29.58 -118.04 34.19
C GLY A 231 29.09 -116.60 34.39
N VAL A 232 28.41 -116.02 33.40
CA VAL A 232 27.72 -114.73 33.56
C VAL A 232 26.55 -114.85 34.53
N GLY A 233 26.53 -114.00 35.56
CA GLY A 233 25.41 -113.86 36.48
C GLY A 233 24.31 -112.95 35.92
N TYR A 234 23.06 -113.23 36.28
CA TYR A 234 21.86 -112.52 35.78
C TYR A 234 20.87 -112.26 36.91
N ASN A 235 20.49 -111.00 37.08
CA ASN A 235 19.80 -110.51 38.28
C ASN A 235 18.59 -109.64 37.92
N ASN A 236 17.60 -109.60 38.82
CA ASN A 236 16.28 -109.00 38.60
C ASN A 236 15.53 -109.59 37.38
N VAL A 237 15.89 -110.81 36.96
CA VAL A 237 15.33 -111.44 35.75
C VAL A 237 14.10 -112.26 36.04
N VAL A 238 13.15 -112.29 35.11
CA VAL A 238 11.91 -113.08 35.21
C VAL A 238 11.82 -114.02 34.01
N ALA A 239 12.18 -115.28 34.18
CA ALA A 239 12.16 -116.31 33.14
C ALA A 239 11.06 -117.35 33.43
N VAL A 240 9.88 -117.19 32.83
CA VAL A 240 8.67 -117.96 33.18
C VAL A 240 8.14 -118.75 31.97
N GLY A 241 8.55 -120.01 31.85
CA GLY A 241 8.12 -120.93 30.80
C GLY A 241 9.09 -122.09 30.57
N PHE A 242 8.64 -123.18 29.93
CA PHE A 242 9.52 -124.27 29.49
C PHE A 242 10.63 -123.71 28.59
N GLN A 243 11.90 -123.92 28.93
CA GLN A 243 13.07 -123.36 28.22
C GLN A 243 13.01 -121.82 28.02
N ALA A 244 12.33 -121.07 28.89
CA ALA A 244 12.43 -119.61 28.89
C ALA A 244 13.83 -119.17 29.34
N VAL A 245 14.48 -118.29 28.58
CA VAL A 245 15.82 -117.76 28.84
C VAL A 245 15.72 -116.25 29.01
N SER A 246 15.89 -115.78 30.24
CA SER A 246 16.24 -114.39 30.51
C SER A 246 17.56 -114.31 31.26
N VAL A 247 18.62 -113.91 30.55
CA VAL A 247 19.98 -113.77 31.09
C VAL A 247 20.57 -112.37 30.87
N GLY A 248 19.84 -111.46 30.24
CA GLY A 248 20.10 -110.02 30.32
C GLY A 248 19.52 -109.44 31.61
N ASN A 249 20.21 -108.47 32.23
CA ASN A 249 19.81 -107.97 33.54
C ASN A 249 18.51 -107.14 33.47
N SER A 250 17.66 -107.26 34.50
CA SER A 250 16.31 -106.65 34.57
C SER A 250 15.34 -107.06 33.44
N SER A 251 15.66 -108.12 32.68
CA SER A 251 14.81 -108.60 31.58
C SER A 251 13.77 -109.64 32.02
N VAL A 252 12.76 -109.83 31.18
CA VAL A 252 11.54 -110.60 31.49
C VAL A 252 11.18 -111.47 30.28
N ALA A 253 11.57 -112.75 30.31
CA ALA A 253 11.20 -113.73 29.28
C ALA A 253 10.01 -114.59 29.75
N VAL A 254 8.84 -114.43 29.13
CA VAL A 254 7.59 -115.09 29.54
C VAL A 254 7.00 -115.93 28.41
N GLY A 255 6.55 -117.14 28.74
CA GLY A 255 6.12 -118.16 27.79
C GLY A 255 7.24 -119.14 27.41
N ALA A 256 6.86 -120.30 26.88
CA ALA A 256 7.83 -121.34 26.51
C ALA A 256 8.78 -120.88 25.39
N PHE A 257 10.06 -121.25 25.49
CA PHE A 257 11.14 -120.88 24.58
C PHE A 257 11.36 -119.37 24.37
N SER A 258 10.75 -118.51 25.19
CA SER A 258 11.00 -117.05 25.13
C SER A 258 12.44 -116.77 25.53
N ASN A 259 13.15 -115.96 24.74
CA ASN A 259 14.58 -115.70 24.91
C ASN A 259 14.85 -114.20 24.82
N ASP A 260 15.50 -113.60 25.82
CA ASP A 260 15.96 -112.20 25.78
C ASP A 260 17.28 -112.00 25.00
N ALA A 261 17.88 -113.10 24.51
CA ALA A 261 19.16 -113.14 23.82
C ALA A 261 20.37 -112.60 24.64
N GLY A 262 20.19 -112.34 25.94
CA GLY A 262 21.16 -111.67 26.81
C GLY A 262 21.01 -110.15 26.88
N GLU A 263 20.05 -109.56 26.17
CA GLU A 263 19.79 -108.11 26.17
C GLU A 263 19.11 -107.66 27.47
N ALA A 264 19.53 -106.51 28.01
CA ALA A 264 19.08 -105.99 29.30
C ALA A 264 17.86 -105.05 29.19
N ASN A 265 16.95 -105.12 30.18
CA ASN A 265 15.67 -104.39 30.24
C ASN A 265 14.66 -104.78 29.14
N VAL A 266 14.71 -106.00 28.61
CA VAL A 266 13.84 -106.47 27.52
C VAL A 266 12.69 -107.33 28.03
N PHE A 267 11.47 -107.13 27.50
CA PHE A 267 10.32 -108.01 27.72
C PHE A 267 10.13 -108.96 26.52
N ALA A 268 10.58 -110.22 26.68
CA ALA A 268 10.61 -111.22 25.62
C ALA A 268 9.43 -112.20 25.72
N ILE A 269 8.58 -112.25 24.68
CA ILE A 269 7.38 -113.10 24.62
C ILE A 269 7.23 -113.75 23.23
N GLY A 270 8.04 -114.76 22.94
CA GLY A 270 8.01 -115.46 21.64
C GLY A 270 9.21 -116.38 21.44
N ALA A 271 9.03 -117.48 20.71
CA ALA A 271 10.02 -118.56 20.67
C ALA A 271 11.19 -118.29 19.70
N GLY A 272 12.38 -118.05 20.25
CA GLY A 272 13.62 -118.00 19.49
C GLY A 272 14.22 -119.40 19.26
N ALA A 273 13.87 -120.03 18.13
CA ALA A 273 14.54 -121.20 17.53
C ALA A 273 14.84 -122.41 18.47
N GLY A 274 13.83 -123.24 18.74
CA GLY A 274 13.98 -124.61 19.25
C GLY A 274 13.63 -125.66 18.19
N ALA A 275 14.53 -126.59 17.87
CA ALA A 275 14.42 -127.43 16.68
C ALA A 275 13.35 -128.56 16.74
N ALA A 276 12.09 -128.22 16.45
CA ALA A 276 11.03 -129.16 16.02
C ALA A 276 9.79 -128.46 15.43
N LEU A 277 9.52 -127.22 15.86
CA LEU A 277 8.33 -126.43 15.49
C LEU A 277 8.76 -125.09 14.87
N GLY A 278 7.85 -124.42 14.17
CA GLY A 278 8.13 -123.17 13.46
C GLY A 278 8.36 -121.95 14.37
N PRO A 279 8.68 -120.78 13.80
CA PRO A 279 8.84 -119.53 14.56
C PRO A 279 7.48 -119.00 15.07
N GLU A 280 6.99 -119.59 16.16
CA GLU A 280 5.79 -119.14 16.87
C GLU A 280 6.05 -117.86 17.67
N THR A 281 5.95 -116.72 16.99
CA THR A 281 5.79 -115.41 17.63
C THR A 281 4.42 -115.33 18.32
N ARG A 282 4.31 -114.58 19.43
CA ARG A 282 3.06 -114.47 20.20
C ARG A 282 2.42 -113.12 19.94
N ARG A 283 1.12 -113.13 19.59
CA ARG A 283 0.32 -111.91 19.45
C ARG A 283 0.11 -111.28 20.82
N ILE A 284 0.46 -110.00 20.97
CA ILE A 284 0.01 -109.18 22.09
C ILE A 284 -1.41 -108.71 21.78
N THR A 285 -2.39 -109.17 22.55
CA THR A 285 -3.78 -108.74 22.38
C THR A 285 -4.14 -107.64 23.38
N ASN A 286 -5.09 -106.77 23.00
CA ASN A 286 -5.53 -105.61 23.78
C ASN A 286 -4.47 -104.51 24.02
N GLN A 287 -3.45 -104.39 23.15
CA GLN A 287 -2.65 -103.15 23.11
C GLN A 287 -3.52 -101.98 22.62
N SER A 288 -3.59 -100.93 23.43
CA SER A 288 -4.08 -99.62 22.99
C SER A 288 -3.16 -99.01 21.92
N ARG A 289 -3.61 -97.95 21.25
CA ARG A 289 -2.77 -97.18 20.32
C ARG A 289 -1.63 -96.53 21.11
N GLY A 290 -0.39 -96.69 20.67
CA GLY A 290 0.78 -96.00 21.23
C GLY A 290 0.71 -94.49 20.99
N ILE A 291 1.18 -93.69 21.95
CA ILE A 291 1.06 -92.23 21.97
C ILE A 291 2.43 -91.55 22.01
N ALA A 292 3.45 -92.21 22.57
CA ALA A 292 4.85 -91.78 22.56
C ALA A 292 5.73 -92.68 21.66
N ASP A 293 6.88 -92.17 21.22
CA ASP A 293 7.83 -92.82 20.31
C ASP A 293 8.35 -94.20 20.78
N THR A 294 8.20 -94.51 22.08
CA THR A 294 8.60 -95.79 22.70
C THR A 294 7.44 -96.75 22.95
N ASP A 295 6.20 -96.38 22.64
CA ASP A 295 5.05 -97.26 22.76
C ASP A 295 4.98 -98.24 21.58
N GLY A 296 4.55 -99.48 21.86
CA GLY A 296 4.29 -100.46 20.80
C GLY A 296 3.06 -100.07 19.98
N VAL A 297 3.26 -99.70 18.70
CA VAL A 297 2.16 -99.42 17.76
C VAL A 297 1.28 -100.66 17.54
N ASN A 298 -0.04 -100.46 17.48
CA ASN A 298 -0.99 -101.53 17.19
C ASN A 298 -1.50 -101.47 15.73
N VAL A 299 -2.16 -102.54 15.26
CA VAL A 299 -2.58 -102.65 13.85
C VAL A 299 -3.50 -101.49 13.43
N SER A 300 -4.36 -100.98 14.32
CA SER A 300 -5.23 -99.83 14.02
C SER A 300 -4.50 -98.51 13.75
N GLN A 301 -3.22 -98.37 14.14
CA GLN A 301 -2.38 -97.23 13.75
C GLN A 301 -1.75 -97.42 12.37
N LEU A 302 -1.63 -98.68 11.93
CA LEU A 302 -1.07 -99.07 10.64
C LEU A 302 -2.17 -99.16 9.56
N GLU A 303 -3.41 -99.46 9.95
CA GLU A 303 -4.62 -99.33 9.13
C GLU A 303 -4.85 -97.89 8.66
N ASP A 304 -4.65 -96.88 9.52
CA ASP A 304 -4.72 -95.46 9.12
C ASP A 304 -3.69 -95.13 8.01
N LEU A 305 -2.50 -95.75 8.07
CA LEU A 305 -1.45 -95.57 7.07
C LEU A 305 -1.74 -96.37 5.78
N ALA A 306 -2.35 -97.55 5.89
CA ALA A 306 -2.83 -98.32 4.74
C ALA A 306 -3.92 -97.54 3.98
N GLY A 307 -4.91 -96.99 4.69
CA GLY A 307 -5.94 -96.14 4.11
C GLY A 307 -5.39 -94.89 3.41
N ALA A 308 -4.26 -94.34 3.91
CA ALA A 308 -3.57 -93.20 3.28
C ALA A 308 -2.85 -93.56 1.96
N LEU A 309 -2.53 -94.83 1.70
CA LEU A 309 -2.02 -95.29 0.39
C LEU A 309 -3.15 -95.40 -0.65
N GLY A 310 -4.40 -95.63 -0.22
CA GLY A 310 -5.53 -95.86 -1.13
C GLY A 310 -5.40 -97.18 -1.91
N GLY A 311 -5.96 -97.25 -3.11
CA GLY A 311 -5.88 -98.44 -3.98
C GLY A 311 -6.50 -99.74 -3.41
N GLY A 312 -7.23 -99.66 -2.29
CA GLY A 312 -7.69 -100.85 -1.56
C GLY A 312 -6.62 -101.50 -0.67
N ALA A 313 -5.54 -100.79 -0.32
CA ALA A 313 -4.58 -101.27 0.66
C ALA A 313 -5.22 -101.42 2.05
N GLU A 314 -5.09 -102.59 2.65
CA GLU A 314 -5.67 -102.94 3.95
C GLU A 314 -4.81 -103.98 4.69
N PHE A 315 -5.08 -104.17 5.99
CA PHE A 315 -4.55 -105.31 6.74
C PHE A 315 -5.63 -106.37 6.88
N SER A 316 -5.30 -107.62 6.55
CA SER A 316 -6.22 -108.76 6.57
C SER A 316 -6.73 -109.07 7.99
N ASP A 317 -8.04 -108.95 8.20
CA ASP A 317 -8.75 -109.36 9.43
C ASP A 317 -8.44 -110.80 9.86
N THR A 318 -8.04 -111.67 8.92
CA THR A 318 -7.90 -113.12 9.15
C THR A 318 -6.53 -113.50 9.71
N ASP A 319 -5.46 -112.79 9.32
CA ASP A 319 -4.08 -113.13 9.72
C ASP A 319 -3.20 -111.92 10.09
N GLY A 320 -3.58 -110.70 9.72
CA GLY A 320 -2.79 -109.48 9.90
C GLY A 320 -1.73 -109.26 8.83
N SER A 321 -1.81 -109.95 7.69
CA SER A 321 -0.97 -109.67 6.52
C SER A 321 -1.38 -108.34 5.84
N PHE A 322 -0.41 -107.62 5.26
CA PHE A 322 -0.68 -106.40 4.50
C PHE A 322 -1.07 -106.75 3.06
N VAL A 323 -2.24 -106.28 2.62
CA VAL A 323 -2.67 -106.30 1.22
C VAL A 323 -2.21 -104.99 0.59
N GLY A 324 -1.33 -105.07 -0.41
CA GLY A 324 -0.82 -103.89 -1.11
C GLY A 324 -1.90 -103.17 -1.91
N PRO A 325 -1.74 -101.86 -2.17
CA PRO A 325 -2.67 -101.10 -3.00
C PRO A 325 -2.68 -101.62 -4.44
N VAL A 326 -3.81 -101.52 -5.12
CA VAL A 326 -3.94 -101.73 -6.57
C VAL A 326 -4.39 -100.43 -7.24
N TYR A 327 -3.54 -99.90 -8.11
CA TYR A 327 -3.82 -98.71 -8.91
C TYR A 327 -4.01 -99.11 -10.38
N ASN A 328 -5.21 -98.89 -10.93
CA ASN A 328 -5.46 -99.16 -12.35
C ASN A 328 -5.04 -97.94 -13.19
N ILE A 329 -4.03 -98.09 -14.04
CA ILE A 329 -3.55 -97.08 -14.99
C ILE A 329 -3.67 -97.65 -16.41
N ASP A 330 -4.46 -96.96 -17.25
CA ASP A 330 -4.85 -97.40 -18.60
C ASP A 330 -5.28 -98.88 -18.70
N GLY A 331 -6.15 -99.31 -17.78
CA GLY A 331 -6.68 -100.68 -17.75
C GLY A 331 -5.72 -101.74 -17.19
N THR A 332 -4.49 -101.37 -16.83
CA THR A 332 -3.49 -102.27 -16.22
C THR A 332 -3.38 -102.00 -14.72
N ASP A 333 -3.37 -103.06 -13.91
CA ASP A 333 -3.28 -102.99 -12.45
C ASP A 333 -1.82 -102.99 -11.95
N TYR A 334 -1.44 -101.98 -11.19
CA TYR A 334 -0.13 -101.81 -10.58
C TYR A 334 -0.22 -101.95 -9.05
N SER A 335 0.65 -102.76 -8.45
CA SER A 335 0.53 -103.21 -7.04
C SER A 335 1.39 -102.41 -6.04
N ASP A 336 2.02 -101.34 -6.50
CA ASP A 336 2.79 -100.40 -5.68
C ASP A 336 2.76 -98.99 -6.31
N VAL A 337 3.08 -97.98 -5.50
CA VAL A 337 3.05 -96.56 -5.93
C VAL A 337 4.14 -96.24 -6.97
N GLY A 338 5.29 -96.90 -6.89
CA GLY A 338 6.42 -96.65 -7.80
C GLY A 338 6.09 -97.12 -9.22
N SER A 339 5.71 -98.39 -9.38
CA SER A 339 5.36 -98.93 -10.70
C SER A 339 4.12 -98.26 -11.32
N ALA A 340 3.17 -97.80 -10.51
CA ALA A 340 2.04 -97.00 -10.98
C ALA A 340 2.45 -95.59 -11.49
N LEU A 341 3.46 -94.96 -10.87
CA LEU A 341 4.01 -93.68 -11.32
C LEU A 341 4.91 -93.84 -12.55
N ASP A 342 5.77 -94.86 -12.59
CA ASP A 342 6.60 -95.20 -13.76
C ASP A 342 5.71 -95.44 -15.01
N ALA A 343 4.57 -96.11 -14.83
CA ALA A 343 3.58 -96.34 -15.89
C ALA A 343 2.89 -95.05 -16.35
N LEU A 344 2.64 -94.10 -15.43
CA LEU A 344 2.07 -92.79 -15.74
C LEU A 344 3.08 -91.89 -16.49
N GLU A 345 4.37 -91.98 -16.16
CA GLU A 345 5.45 -91.29 -16.89
C GLU A 345 5.61 -91.85 -18.32
N GLY A 346 5.52 -93.18 -18.45
CA GLY A 346 5.58 -93.90 -19.73
C GLY A 346 4.52 -93.52 -20.77
N LEU A 347 3.36 -93.00 -20.34
CA LEU A 347 2.28 -92.54 -21.23
C LEU A 347 2.65 -91.32 -22.10
N SER A 348 3.80 -90.69 -21.85
CA SER A 348 4.34 -89.59 -22.67
C SER A 348 5.31 -90.05 -23.79
N GLY A 349 5.66 -91.34 -23.84
CA GLY A 349 6.85 -91.89 -24.53
C GLY A 349 6.81 -92.13 -26.05
N GLY A 350 5.75 -91.74 -26.77
CA GLY A 350 5.70 -91.73 -28.25
C GLY A 350 5.39 -93.06 -28.95
N GLY A 351 4.17 -93.18 -29.51
CA GLY A 351 3.68 -94.41 -30.19
C GLY A 351 2.90 -94.22 -31.51
N GLY A 352 2.54 -92.99 -31.88
CA GLY A 352 2.04 -92.65 -33.24
C GLY A 352 0.53 -92.37 -33.40
N GLY A 353 0.21 -91.11 -33.70
CA GLY A 353 -0.91 -90.74 -34.58
C GLY A 353 -2.30 -90.51 -33.96
N GLY A 354 -2.68 -89.23 -33.77
CA GLY A 354 -4.08 -88.80 -33.84
C GLY A 354 -4.65 -88.01 -32.65
N THR A 355 -4.41 -86.69 -32.63
CA THR A 355 -5.34 -85.65 -32.11
C THR A 355 -6.09 -85.90 -30.79
N GLY A 356 -5.58 -85.36 -29.69
CA GLY A 356 -6.34 -85.15 -28.44
C GLY A 356 -5.73 -84.03 -27.61
N VAL A 357 -6.31 -82.83 -27.64
CA VAL A 357 -5.80 -81.65 -26.91
C VAL A 357 -6.30 -81.69 -25.46
N GLN A 358 -5.38 -81.68 -24.49
CA GLN A 358 -5.72 -81.46 -23.09
C GLN A 358 -6.17 -80.00 -22.87
N TYR A 359 -7.30 -79.83 -22.18
CA TYR A 359 -7.63 -78.58 -21.51
C TYR A 359 -6.87 -78.55 -20.17
N VAL A 360 -6.16 -77.46 -19.90
CA VAL A 360 -5.55 -77.22 -18.58
C VAL A 360 -6.57 -76.46 -17.72
N ASP A 361 -7.37 -77.20 -16.96
CA ASP A 361 -8.15 -76.64 -15.86
C ASP A 361 -7.30 -76.69 -14.58
N GLN A 362 -6.79 -75.55 -14.13
CA GLN A 362 -5.85 -75.46 -13.00
C GLN A 362 -6.56 -75.18 -11.67
N ALA A 363 -7.52 -76.02 -11.29
CA ALA A 363 -8.20 -75.96 -10.00
C ALA A 363 -7.53 -76.89 -8.96
N GLY A 364 -6.47 -76.44 -8.28
CA GLY A 364 -6.03 -77.09 -7.03
C GLY A 364 -4.53 -77.19 -6.68
N ALA A 365 -3.61 -76.58 -7.44
CA ALA A 365 -2.17 -76.61 -7.11
C ALA A 365 -1.71 -75.35 -6.36
N PRO A 366 -0.77 -75.44 -5.39
CA PRO A 366 -0.18 -74.27 -4.73
C PRO A 366 0.71 -73.45 -5.69
N ALA A 367 0.92 -72.18 -5.37
CA ALA A 367 1.50 -71.19 -6.28
C ALA A 367 2.90 -71.59 -6.82
N PRO A 368 3.12 -71.56 -8.14
CA PRO A 368 4.39 -71.96 -8.74
C PRO A 368 5.47 -70.88 -8.57
N THR A 369 6.47 -71.16 -7.75
CA THR A 369 7.71 -70.38 -7.74
C THR A 369 8.61 -70.81 -8.91
N ASN A 370 8.42 -70.17 -10.08
CA ASN A 370 9.47 -69.79 -11.03
C ASN A 370 8.86 -69.17 -12.29
N ALA A 371 9.53 -68.16 -12.86
CA ALA A 371 9.13 -67.54 -14.12
C ALA A 371 9.53 -68.43 -15.30
N ALA A 372 8.54 -69.02 -15.98
CA ALA A 372 8.68 -69.73 -17.24
C ALA A 372 7.51 -69.36 -18.15
N ASP A 373 7.81 -68.94 -19.38
CA ASP A 373 6.80 -68.37 -20.28
C ASP A 373 5.83 -69.43 -20.82
N LEU A 374 4.53 -69.15 -20.75
CA LEU A 374 3.49 -70.01 -21.31
C LEU A 374 3.36 -69.80 -22.83
N THR A 375 4.29 -70.38 -23.60
CA THR A 375 4.36 -70.16 -25.05
C THR A 375 3.23 -70.85 -25.81
N VAL A 376 2.40 -70.09 -26.52
CA VAL A 376 1.40 -70.62 -27.48
C VAL A 376 1.99 -70.64 -28.89
N GLY A 377 2.01 -71.80 -29.54
CA GLY A 377 2.38 -71.92 -30.96
C GLY A 377 3.87 -71.83 -31.31
N ALA A 378 4.78 -71.79 -30.33
CA ALA A 378 6.22 -71.58 -30.57
C ALA A 378 6.91 -72.59 -31.51
N ASN A 379 6.36 -73.79 -31.67
CA ASN A 379 6.86 -74.84 -32.58
C ASN A 379 6.15 -74.87 -33.95
N THR A 380 5.31 -73.88 -34.26
CA THR A 380 4.56 -73.78 -35.53
C THR A 380 4.74 -72.41 -36.16
N GLY A 381 5.19 -72.37 -37.42
CA GLY A 381 5.41 -71.11 -38.14
C GLY A 381 4.11 -70.38 -38.46
N GLY A 382 4.06 -69.09 -38.15
CA GLY A 382 2.93 -68.18 -38.41
C GLY A 382 3.05 -66.90 -37.57
N THR A 383 2.39 -65.82 -37.97
CA THR A 383 2.42 -64.52 -37.29
C THR A 383 1.18 -64.23 -36.44
N VAL A 384 0.18 -65.13 -36.43
CA VAL A 384 -1.12 -64.91 -35.78
C VAL A 384 -1.51 -66.09 -34.89
N ALA A 385 -1.62 -65.84 -33.58
CA ALA A 385 -2.31 -66.74 -32.66
C ALA A 385 -3.82 -66.43 -32.69
N ASN A 386 -4.62 -67.33 -33.28
CA ASN A 386 -6.05 -67.10 -33.45
C ASN A 386 -6.86 -67.57 -32.23
N PHE A 387 -7.50 -66.62 -31.54
CA PHE A 387 -8.35 -66.88 -30.36
C PHE A 387 -9.85 -66.94 -30.67
N ALA A 388 -10.27 -66.90 -31.94
CA ALA A 388 -11.68 -67.02 -32.34
C ALA A 388 -12.26 -68.42 -32.05
N ASN A 389 -13.59 -68.50 -31.91
CA ASN A 389 -14.30 -69.75 -31.66
C ASN A 389 -14.55 -70.56 -32.95
N ALA A 390 -15.13 -71.76 -32.81
CA ALA A 390 -15.37 -72.67 -33.94
C ALA A 390 -16.35 -72.14 -35.02
N GLY A 391 -17.03 -71.02 -34.76
CA GLY A 391 -17.83 -70.27 -35.73
C GLY A 391 -17.13 -69.02 -36.30
N GLY A 392 -15.84 -68.82 -36.02
CA GLY A 392 -15.06 -67.66 -36.47
C GLY A 392 -15.34 -66.37 -35.70
N VAL A 393 -15.99 -66.43 -34.54
CA VAL A 393 -16.26 -65.23 -33.71
C VAL A 393 -15.16 -65.03 -32.69
N ASP A 394 -14.62 -63.82 -32.63
CA ASP A 394 -13.57 -63.43 -31.69
C ASP A 394 -13.94 -63.63 -30.21
N ARG A 395 -12.92 -63.77 -29.35
CA ARG A 395 -13.07 -63.90 -27.90
C ARG A 395 -12.35 -62.78 -27.17
N THR A 396 -12.93 -62.31 -26.07
CA THR A 396 -12.26 -61.40 -25.14
C THR A 396 -11.13 -62.12 -24.40
N LEU A 397 -9.89 -61.70 -24.60
CA LEU A 397 -8.76 -62.16 -23.79
C LEU A 397 -8.76 -61.41 -22.45
N SER A 398 -8.73 -62.14 -21.33
CA SER A 398 -8.79 -61.57 -19.98
C SER A 398 -7.72 -62.18 -19.08
N GLY A 399 -7.34 -61.48 -18.01
CA GLY A 399 -6.16 -61.84 -17.20
C GLY A 399 -4.82 -61.33 -17.76
N VAL A 400 -4.83 -60.58 -18.86
CA VAL A 400 -3.63 -59.93 -19.42
C VAL A 400 -3.11 -58.88 -18.42
N ALA A 401 -1.87 -59.03 -17.99
CA ALA A 401 -1.19 -58.06 -17.12
C ALA A 401 -1.02 -56.68 -17.81
N VAL A 402 -0.55 -55.68 -17.07
CA VAL A 402 -0.15 -54.39 -17.66
C VAL A 402 1.14 -54.62 -18.42
N GLY A 403 1.07 -54.75 -19.75
CA GLY A 403 2.23 -54.98 -20.60
C GLY A 403 3.14 -53.75 -20.67
N ALA A 404 4.46 -53.94 -20.72
CA ALA A 404 5.42 -52.84 -20.80
C ALA A 404 5.16 -51.98 -22.06
N VAL A 405 4.91 -50.67 -21.88
CA VAL A 405 4.74 -49.74 -23.01
C VAL A 405 6.10 -49.17 -23.39
N SER A 406 6.78 -49.80 -24.37
CA SER A 406 8.04 -49.31 -24.92
C SER A 406 8.15 -49.66 -26.41
N ALA A 407 9.02 -48.95 -27.14
CA ALA A 407 9.26 -49.15 -28.57
C ALA A 407 9.88 -50.52 -28.96
N THR A 408 10.16 -51.40 -27.99
CA THR A 408 10.68 -52.76 -28.20
C THR A 408 9.83 -53.84 -27.53
N SER A 409 8.72 -53.45 -26.88
CA SER A 409 7.83 -54.40 -26.22
C SER A 409 7.01 -55.18 -27.23
N ASN A 410 6.95 -56.50 -27.03
CA ASN A 410 6.04 -57.40 -27.73
C ASN A 410 4.92 -57.91 -26.80
N GLU A 411 4.72 -57.25 -25.66
CA GLU A 411 3.69 -57.58 -24.67
C GLU A 411 2.34 -56.99 -25.08
N ALA A 412 1.25 -57.73 -24.86
CA ALA A 412 -0.09 -57.27 -25.17
C ALA A 412 -0.55 -56.19 -24.17
N VAL A 413 -0.86 -54.99 -24.66
CA VAL A 413 -1.47 -53.94 -23.83
C VAL A 413 -2.90 -54.32 -23.45
N ASN A 414 -3.28 -54.12 -22.18
CA ASN A 414 -4.60 -54.45 -21.68
C ASN A 414 -5.55 -53.24 -21.64
N GLY A 415 -6.83 -53.49 -21.39
CA GLY A 415 -7.87 -52.46 -21.38
C GLY A 415 -7.66 -51.33 -20.36
N SER A 416 -6.90 -51.54 -19.29
CA SER A 416 -6.59 -50.46 -18.32
C SER A 416 -5.58 -49.45 -18.85
N GLN A 417 -4.69 -49.88 -19.75
CA GLN A 417 -3.68 -49.03 -20.39
C GLN A 417 -4.30 -48.18 -21.50
N LEU A 418 -5.19 -48.79 -22.29
CA LEU A 418 -6.01 -48.07 -23.26
C LEU A 418 -6.95 -47.08 -22.55
N PHE A 419 -7.62 -47.49 -21.47
CA PHE A 419 -8.47 -46.60 -20.68
C PHE A 419 -7.70 -45.43 -20.04
N ALA A 420 -6.47 -45.64 -19.56
CA ALA A 420 -5.62 -44.55 -19.09
C ALA A 420 -5.26 -43.57 -20.22
N THR A 421 -5.11 -44.07 -21.45
CA THR A 421 -4.90 -43.24 -22.64
C THR A 421 -6.16 -42.47 -23.01
N ASP A 422 -7.33 -43.11 -23.01
CA ASP A 422 -8.63 -42.45 -23.24
C ASP A 422 -8.93 -41.37 -22.19
N GLN A 423 -8.58 -41.61 -20.92
CA GLN A 423 -8.68 -40.61 -19.84
C GLN A 423 -7.78 -39.38 -20.11
N ASN A 424 -6.58 -39.58 -20.65
CA ASN A 424 -5.71 -38.47 -21.06
C ASN A 424 -6.29 -37.73 -22.28
N VAL A 425 -6.87 -38.44 -23.26
CA VAL A 425 -7.55 -37.83 -24.42
C VAL A 425 -8.79 -37.04 -23.98
N ALA A 426 -9.58 -37.55 -23.03
CA ALA A 426 -10.73 -36.85 -22.45
C ALA A 426 -10.31 -35.60 -21.65
N THR A 427 -9.18 -35.67 -20.95
CA THR A 427 -8.58 -34.51 -20.27
C THR A 427 -8.14 -33.46 -21.28
N ASN A 428 -7.41 -33.85 -22.32
CA ASN A 428 -7.01 -32.96 -23.42
C ASN A 428 -8.23 -32.31 -24.11
N ALA A 429 -9.33 -33.04 -24.31
CA ALA A 429 -10.56 -32.48 -24.87
C ALA A 429 -11.24 -31.45 -23.96
N ALA A 430 -11.21 -31.66 -22.63
CA ALA A 430 -11.66 -30.69 -21.66
C ALA A 430 -10.74 -29.45 -21.61
N ASP A 431 -9.43 -29.62 -21.70
CA ASP A 431 -8.47 -28.52 -21.72
C ASP A 431 -8.51 -27.71 -23.02
N ILE A 432 -8.72 -28.36 -24.17
CA ILE A 432 -9.03 -27.69 -25.43
C ILE A 432 -10.33 -26.87 -25.29
N THR A 433 -11.36 -27.42 -24.64
CA THR A 433 -12.61 -26.68 -24.36
C THR A 433 -12.38 -25.50 -23.41
N ASN A 434 -11.51 -25.64 -22.41
CA ASN A 434 -11.12 -24.56 -21.50
C ASN A 434 -10.30 -23.47 -22.21
N LEU A 435 -9.45 -23.85 -23.16
CA LEU A 435 -8.71 -22.92 -24.03
C LEU A 435 -9.64 -22.19 -25.00
N ASP A 436 -10.60 -22.88 -25.62
CA ASP A 436 -11.62 -22.32 -26.49
C ASP A 436 -12.45 -21.25 -25.76
N ASN A 437 -13.00 -21.58 -24.58
CA ASN A 437 -13.69 -20.60 -23.71
C ASN A 437 -12.80 -19.39 -23.36
N ARG A 438 -11.50 -19.60 -23.10
CA ARG A 438 -10.55 -18.50 -22.86
C ARG A 438 -10.26 -17.67 -24.11
N VAL A 439 -10.24 -18.27 -25.29
CA VAL A 439 -10.12 -17.56 -26.57
C VAL A 439 -11.37 -16.74 -26.82
N THR A 440 -12.58 -17.28 -26.65
CA THR A 440 -13.84 -16.52 -26.77
C THR A 440 -13.91 -15.34 -25.79
N VAL A 441 -13.46 -15.53 -24.54
CA VAL A 441 -13.36 -14.42 -23.56
C VAL A 441 -12.31 -13.38 -23.98
N ASN A 442 -11.18 -13.80 -24.55
CA ASN A 442 -10.17 -12.88 -25.09
C ASN A 442 -10.68 -12.13 -26.33
N GLU A 443 -11.42 -12.76 -27.23
CA GLU A 443 -12.06 -12.12 -28.39
C GLU A 443 -13.10 -11.07 -27.95
N GLY A 444 -13.90 -11.39 -26.93
CA GLY A 444 -14.80 -10.44 -26.27
C GLY A 444 -14.04 -9.26 -25.68
N ASN A 445 -12.98 -9.51 -24.89
CA ASN A 445 -12.13 -8.47 -24.32
C ASN A 445 -11.42 -7.62 -25.40
N ILE A 446 -11.01 -8.22 -26.52
CA ILE A 446 -10.42 -7.52 -27.66
C ILE A 446 -11.47 -6.65 -28.36
N THR A 447 -12.71 -7.09 -28.45
CA THR A 447 -13.83 -6.29 -28.99
C THR A 447 -14.18 -5.12 -28.08
N THR A 448 -14.19 -5.33 -26.76
CA THR A 448 -14.32 -4.24 -25.76
C THR A 448 -13.16 -3.26 -25.86
N ASN A 449 -11.91 -3.74 -25.85
CA ASN A 449 -10.72 -2.89 -26.01
C ASN A 449 -10.73 -2.11 -27.33
N THR A 450 -11.19 -2.71 -28.44
CA THR A 450 -11.34 -2.03 -29.73
C THR A 450 -12.37 -0.91 -29.65
N THR A 451 -13.48 -1.14 -28.94
CA THR A 451 -14.53 -0.14 -28.69
C THR A 451 -14.01 0.99 -27.80
N ASP A 452 -13.25 0.67 -26.75
CA ASP A 452 -12.67 1.66 -25.85
C ASP A 452 -11.52 2.45 -26.49
N ILE A 453 -10.73 1.84 -27.37
CA ILE A 453 -9.76 2.52 -28.22
C ILE A 453 -10.48 3.49 -29.16
N ALA A 454 -11.57 3.09 -29.82
CA ALA A 454 -12.37 3.99 -30.64
C ALA A 454 -13.01 5.13 -29.81
N ASN A 455 -13.45 4.87 -28.58
CA ASN A 455 -13.94 5.91 -27.66
C ASN A 455 -12.81 6.88 -27.22
N LEU A 456 -11.59 6.38 -27.03
CA LEU A 456 -10.41 7.19 -26.73
C LEU A 456 -9.97 8.01 -27.96
N ASP A 457 -10.00 7.44 -29.16
CA ASP A 457 -9.67 8.11 -30.43
C ASP A 457 -10.63 9.28 -30.73
N ASN A 458 -11.94 9.06 -30.55
CA ASN A 458 -12.93 10.14 -30.58
C ASN A 458 -12.65 11.23 -29.53
N ARG A 459 -12.25 10.85 -28.30
CA ARG A 459 -11.89 11.82 -27.25
C ARG A 459 -10.59 12.55 -27.52
N VAL A 460 -9.61 11.92 -28.17
CA VAL A 460 -8.37 12.55 -28.62
C VAL A 460 -8.68 13.54 -29.73
N THR A 461 -9.46 13.15 -30.74
CA THR A 461 -9.93 14.03 -31.82
C THR A 461 -10.66 15.27 -31.28
N VAL A 462 -11.57 15.10 -30.31
CA VAL A 462 -12.25 16.21 -29.62
C VAL A 462 -11.26 17.09 -28.84
N ASN A 463 -10.27 16.49 -28.18
CA ASN A 463 -9.23 17.24 -27.48
C ASN A 463 -8.30 18.01 -28.43
N GLU A 464 -7.95 17.46 -29.60
CA GLU A 464 -7.19 18.15 -30.64
C GLU A 464 -7.97 19.33 -31.22
N GLY A 465 -9.28 19.16 -31.43
CA GLY A 465 -10.19 20.27 -31.75
C GLY A 465 -10.18 21.36 -30.67
N ASN A 466 -10.38 20.98 -29.40
CA ASN A 466 -10.35 21.91 -28.27
C ASN A 466 -8.98 22.60 -28.10
N ILE A 467 -7.87 21.90 -28.35
CA ILE A 467 -6.51 22.47 -28.33
C ILE A 467 -6.31 23.44 -29.49
N THR A 468 -6.88 23.17 -30.67
CA THR A 468 -6.87 24.08 -31.82
C THR A 468 -7.68 25.35 -31.55
N THR A 469 -8.86 25.23 -30.92
CA THR A 469 -9.64 26.38 -30.42
C THR A 469 -8.86 27.17 -29.38
N ASN A 470 -8.33 26.51 -28.34
CA ASN A 470 -7.51 27.17 -27.30
C ASN A 470 -6.28 27.86 -27.88
N THR A 471 -5.63 27.28 -28.90
CA THR A 471 -4.50 27.91 -29.61
C THR A 471 -4.94 29.17 -30.35
N THR A 472 -6.12 29.15 -30.96
CA THR A 472 -6.73 30.30 -31.63
C THR A 472 -7.12 31.39 -30.62
N ASP A 473 -7.70 31.02 -29.49
CA ASP A 473 -8.07 31.95 -28.42
C ASP A 473 -6.85 32.54 -27.70
N ILE A 474 -5.78 31.77 -27.53
CA ILE A 474 -4.48 32.28 -27.07
C ILE A 474 -3.91 33.28 -28.08
N ALA A 475 -3.95 33.00 -29.38
CA ALA A 475 -3.52 33.97 -30.40
C ALA A 475 -4.42 35.23 -30.43
N ASN A 476 -5.72 35.11 -30.18
CA ASN A 476 -6.63 36.25 -30.04
C ASN A 476 -6.34 37.06 -28.76
N LEU A 477 -5.97 36.41 -27.66
CA LEU A 477 -5.52 37.06 -26.43
C LEU A 477 -4.15 37.75 -26.61
N ASP A 478 -3.21 37.12 -27.32
CA ASP A 478 -1.89 37.66 -27.64
C ASP A 478 -1.99 38.93 -28.51
N ASN A 479 -2.84 38.91 -29.53
CA ASN A 479 -3.18 40.11 -30.31
C ASN A 479 -3.82 41.20 -29.43
N ARG A 480 -4.71 40.84 -28.50
CA ARG A 480 -5.32 41.81 -27.56
C ARG A 480 -4.33 42.36 -26.54
N VAL A 481 -3.37 41.55 -26.08
CA VAL A 481 -2.26 41.98 -25.21
C VAL A 481 -1.36 42.94 -25.99
N THR A 482 -0.97 42.59 -27.22
CA THR A 482 -0.18 43.47 -28.10
C THR A 482 -0.86 44.83 -28.34
N VAL A 483 -2.19 44.83 -28.59
CA VAL A 483 -2.97 46.07 -28.70
C VAL A 483 -3.03 46.84 -27.38
N ASN A 484 -3.16 46.16 -26.24
CA ASN A 484 -3.12 46.79 -24.93
C ASN A 484 -1.73 47.36 -24.60
N GLU A 485 -0.63 46.69 -24.95
CA GLU A 485 0.74 47.19 -24.79
C GLU A 485 0.98 48.41 -25.68
N GLY A 486 0.47 48.41 -26.91
CA GLY A 486 0.42 49.58 -27.78
C GLY A 486 -0.34 50.74 -27.14
N ASN A 487 -1.56 50.49 -26.64
CA ASN A 487 -2.37 51.50 -25.95
C ASN A 487 -1.72 52.00 -24.65
N ILE A 488 -1.04 51.14 -23.89
CA ILE A 488 -0.27 51.51 -22.70
C ILE A 488 0.94 52.36 -23.09
N THR A 489 1.59 52.07 -24.22
CA THR A 489 2.70 52.88 -24.75
C THR A 489 2.21 54.27 -25.20
N THR A 490 1.06 54.33 -25.89
CA THR A 490 0.39 55.59 -26.22
C THR A 490 0.00 56.36 -24.95
N ASN A 491 -0.69 55.73 -24.00
CA ASN A 491 -1.05 56.35 -22.72
C ASN A 491 0.19 56.81 -21.93
N THR A 492 1.30 56.08 -21.97
CA THR A 492 2.56 56.50 -21.34
C THR A 492 3.14 57.73 -22.04
N THR A 493 3.03 57.80 -23.37
CA THR A 493 3.43 58.97 -24.17
C THR A 493 2.52 60.16 -23.90
N ASP A 494 1.21 59.96 -23.79
CA ASP A 494 0.23 61.00 -23.49
C ASP A 494 0.31 61.48 -22.04
N ILE A 495 0.62 60.58 -21.09
CA ILE A 495 0.98 60.95 -19.71
C ILE A 495 2.28 61.75 -19.70
N ALA A 496 3.31 61.37 -20.46
CA ALA A 496 4.53 62.17 -20.59
C ALA A 496 4.27 63.53 -21.29
N ASN A 497 3.35 63.60 -22.25
CA ASN A 497 2.93 64.86 -22.87
C ASN A 497 2.12 65.73 -21.90
N LEU A 498 1.30 65.12 -21.05
CA LEU A 498 0.58 65.80 -19.97
C LEU A 498 1.52 66.25 -18.86
N ASP A 499 2.53 65.47 -18.50
CA ASP A 499 3.58 65.79 -17.53
C ASP A 499 4.45 66.97 -18.01
N ASN A 500 4.87 66.96 -19.28
CA ASN A 500 5.50 68.11 -19.92
C ASN A 500 4.57 69.34 -19.94
N ARG A 501 3.27 69.16 -20.21
CA ARG A 501 2.28 70.26 -20.18
C ARG A 501 1.96 70.74 -18.77
N VAL A 502 2.02 69.89 -17.76
CA VAL A 502 1.87 70.25 -16.34
C VAL A 502 3.12 70.99 -15.89
N THR A 503 4.32 70.52 -16.22
CA THR A 503 5.59 71.24 -15.98
C THR A 503 5.60 72.62 -16.66
N VAL A 504 5.11 72.72 -17.90
CA VAL A 504 4.95 74.02 -18.60
C VAL A 504 3.87 74.86 -17.92
N ASN A 505 2.72 74.29 -17.55
CA ASN A 505 1.67 75.01 -16.83
C ASN A 505 2.14 75.46 -15.43
N GLU A 506 2.98 74.70 -14.74
CA GLU A 506 3.58 75.07 -13.45
C GLU A 506 4.59 76.21 -13.62
N GLY A 507 5.38 76.19 -14.70
CA GLY A 507 6.24 77.30 -15.10
C GLY A 507 5.45 78.56 -15.51
N ASP A 508 4.37 78.40 -16.27
CA ASP A 508 3.46 79.48 -16.67
C ASP A 508 2.65 80.00 -15.47
N ILE A 509 2.23 79.13 -14.54
CA ILE A 509 1.57 79.51 -13.27
C ILE A 509 2.57 80.24 -12.39
N THR A 510 3.81 79.78 -12.25
CA THR A 510 4.87 80.51 -11.53
C THR A 510 5.11 81.88 -12.18
N THR A 511 5.16 81.94 -13.52
CA THR A 511 5.30 83.19 -14.28
C THR A 511 4.06 84.09 -14.16
N ILE A 512 2.87 83.53 -13.98
CA ILE A 512 1.62 84.26 -13.73
C ILE A 512 1.56 84.72 -12.27
N ASP A 513 2.05 83.95 -11.31
CA ASP A 513 2.14 84.26 -9.89
C ASP A 513 3.17 85.39 -9.64
N ASP A 514 4.35 85.31 -10.27
CA ASP A 514 5.30 86.42 -10.41
C ASP A 514 4.63 87.66 -11.01
N ARG A 515 3.84 87.49 -12.08
CA ARG A 515 3.15 88.60 -12.76
C ARG A 515 1.98 89.16 -11.97
N VAL A 516 1.29 88.37 -11.15
CA VAL A 516 0.19 88.78 -10.26
C VAL A 516 0.78 89.48 -9.03
N THR A 517 1.84 88.95 -8.45
CA THR A 517 2.68 89.64 -7.44
C THR A 517 3.16 91.00 -7.96
N VAL A 518 3.52 91.10 -9.24
CA VAL A 518 3.85 92.38 -9.91
C VAL A 518 2.61 93.24 -10.20
N LEU A 519 1.43 92.66 -10.50
CA LEU A 519 0.21 93.42 -10.83
C LEU A 519 -0.49 93.98 -9.59
N GLU A 520 -0.54 93.22 -8.50
CA GLU A 520 -0.97 93.67 -7.17
C GLU A 520 0.01 94.73 -6.61
N GLY A 521 1.23 94.81 -7.16
CA GLY A 521 2.18 95.91 -6.96
C GLY A 521 2.13 97.04 -8.01
N ALA A 522 1.25 97.01 -9.03
CA ALA A 522 1.27 97.93 -10.19
C ALA A 522 0.01 98.84 -10.27
N PRO A 523 0.10 100.19 -10.14
CA PRO A 523 -1.03 100.88 -9.51
C PRO A 523 -1.58 102.13 -10.27
N THR A 524 -2.88 102.48 -10.09
CA THR A 524 -3.61 103.63 -10.69
C THR A 524 -4.14 104.73 -9.71
N PHE A 525 -4.47 105.94 -10.21
CA PHE A 525 -4.59 107.15 -9.36
C PHE A 525 -5.94 107.42 -8.64
N ILE A 526 -7.11 106.98 -9.13
CA ILE A 526 -8.40 107.08 -8.39
C ILE A 526 -9.25 105.87 -8.71
N GLU A 527 -9.86 105.26 -7.68
CA GLU A 527 -10.69 104.06 -7.79
C GLU A 527 -11.89 104.14 -6.83
N GLN A 528 -13.04 103.58 -7.20
CA GLN A 528 -14.19 103.42 -6.29
C GLN A 528 -14.69 101.97 -6.34
N PRO A 529 -14.16 101.07 -5.49
CA PRO A 529 -14.58 99.68 -5.47
C PRO A 529 -16.07 99.56 -5.10
N GLY A 530 -16.87 98.86 -5.91
CA GLY A 530 -18.26 98.49 -5.56
C GLY A 530 -19.37 99.49 -5.93
N GLY A 531 -19.07 100.63 -6.55
CA GLY A 531 -20.10 101.54 -7.05
C GLY A 531 -20.68 102.48 -5.99
N ALA A 532 -21.99 102.78 -6.06
CA ALA A 532 -22.61 103.96 -5.42
C ALA A 532 -22.63 103.98 -3.88
N ALA A 533 -22.19 102.92 -3.21
CA ALA A 533 -22.04 102.83 -1.75
C ALA A 533 -20.63 102.44 -1.27
N GLY A 534 -19.66 102.33 -2.19
CA GLY A 534 -18.27 101.99 -1.88
C GLY A 534 -17.36 103.21 -1.67
N ASP A 535 -16.29 103.04 -0.90
CA ASP A 535 -15.34 104.11 -0.59
C ASP A 535 -14.55 104.58 -1.81
N LEU A 536 -14.28 105.89 -1.87
CA LEU A 536 -13.57 106.53 -2.98
C LEU A 536 -12.07 106.68 -2.65
N LEU A 537 -11.26 105.80 -3.22
CA LEU A 537 -9.81 105.73 -3.01
C LEU A 537 -9.09 106.76 -3.91
N LEU A 538 -8.39 107.72 -3.30
CA LEU A 538 -7.57 108.72 -4.01
C LEU A 538 -6.08 108.44 -3.81
N GLY A 539 -5.36 108.18 -4.89
CA GLY A 539 -3.91 108.04 -4.92
C GLY A 539 -3.34 106.80 -4.22
N GLY A 540 -4.18 105.98 -3.55
CA GLY A 540 -3.76 104.78 -2.82
C GLY A 540 -2.98 103.79 -3.69
N ASN A 541 -3.35 103.72 -4.97
CA ASN A 541 -2.61 103.01 -5.99
C ASN A 541 -1.67 103.97 -6.81
N THR A 542 -0.88 104.83 -6.16
CA THR A 542 0.29 105.48 -6.79
C THR A 542 1.43 105.72 -5.79
N GLY A 543 2.67 105.45 -6.20
CA GLY A 543 3.83 105.57 -5.32
C GLY A 543 4.15 107.01 -4.90
N GLY A 544 3.86 107.34 -3.64
CA GLY A 544 4.28 108.61 -3.00
C GLY A 544 3.63 108.79 -1.62
N THR A 545 4.39 109.27 -0.64
CA THR A 545 3.93 109.33 0.77
C THR A 545 3.10 110.57 1.13
N VAL A 546 2.71 111.41 0.15
CA VAL A 546 2.01 112.69 0.40
C VAL A 546 0.93 112.95 -0.66
N LEU A 547 -0.34 112.90 -0.24
CA LEU A 547 -1.47 113.34 -1.06
C LEU A 547 -1.55 114.88 -1.07
N ASN A 548 -0.94 115.51 -2.08
CA ASN A 548 -0.86 116.96 -2.18
C ASN A 548 -2.15 117.60 -2.74
N ILE A 549 -3.02 118.08 -1.85
CA ILE A 549 -4.29 118.75 -2.17
C ILE A 549 -4.19 120.29 -2.34
N THR A 550 -3.01 120.83 -2.72
CA THR A 550 -2.86 122.25 -3.04
C THR A 550 -3.62 122.67 -4.32
N ASN A 551 -3.99 123.95 -4.45
CA ASN A 551 -4.64 124.47 -5.65
C ASN A 551 -3.63 124.80 -6.78
N ASN A 552 -4.11 125.20 -7.96
CA ASN A 552 -3.27 125.59 -9.11
C ASN A 552 -2.47 126.92 -8.89
N ALA A 553 -2.40 127.40 -7.65
CA ALA A 553 -1.53 128.49 -7.20
C ALA A 553 -0.66 128.08 -5.99
N GLY A 554 -0.60 126.78 -5.64
CA GLY A 554 0.22 126.22 -4.56
C GLY A 554 -0.37 126.37 -3.15
N ASN A 555 -1.57 126.91 -2.97
CA ASN A 555 -2.15 127.12 -1.64
C ASN A 555 -2.74 125.81 -1.07
N ASN A 556 -2.41 125.50 0.18
CA ASN A 556 -3.02 124.41 0.95
C ASN A 556 -4.54 124.59 1.06
N ARG A 557 -5.29 123.50 1.04
CA ARG A 557 -6.75 123.47 1.29
C ARG A 557 -7.04 122.86 2.66
N VAL A 558 -8.12 123.32 3.29
CA VAL A 558 -8.70 122.66 4.47
C VAL A 558 -9.61 121.53 3.99
N ILE A 559 -9.50 120.34 4.59
CA ILE A 559 -10.44 119.24 4.37
C ILE A 559 -11.61 119.44 5.34
N THR A 560 -12.76 119.88 4.83
CA THR A 560 -13.98 120.15 5.62
C THR A 560 -15.02 119.05 5.37
N GLY A 561 -15.73 118.62 6.42
CA GLY A 561 -16.73 117.55 6.32
C GLY A 561 -16.17 116.15 6.60
N VAL A 562 -14.94 116.03 7.09
CA VAL A 562 -14.38 114.78 7.63
C VAL A 562 -15.22 114.36 8.85
N ALA A 563 -15.92 113.23 8.72
CA ALA A 563 -16.64 112.60 9.83
C ALA A 563 -15.65 112.16 10.93
N GLY A 564 -16.16 111.71 12.07
CA GLY A 564 -15.29 111.19 13.13
C GLY A 564 -14.70 109.82 12.74
N GLY A 565 -13.48 109.80 12.20
CA GLY A 565 -12.75 108.58 11.84
C GLY A 565 -12.54 107.63 13.02
N ASN A 566 -12.91 106.36 12.91
CA ASN A 566 -13.00 105.42 14.01
C ASN A 566 -11.66 105.27 14.78
N VAL A 567 -11.67 105.51 16.09
CA VAL A 567 -10.45 105.46 16.92
C VAL A 567 -10.27 104.05 17.49
N ALA A 568 -9.79 103.15 16.62
CA ALA A 568 -9.38 101.78 16.96
C ALA A 568 -7.95 101.52 16.46
N ALA A 569 -7.29 100.47 17.00
CA ALA A 569 -5.95 100.09 16.55
C ALA A 569 -5.96 99.69 15.07
N GLY A 570 -4.98 100.20 14.30
CA GLY A 570 -4.89 99.97 12.85
C GLY A 570 -5.80 100.86 11.99
N SER A 571 -6.64 101.72 12.58
CA SER A 571 -7.46 102.67 11.82
C SER A 571 -6.60 103.65 11.02
N THR A 572 -6.84 103.69 9.71
CA THR A 572 -6.24 104.64 8.76
C THR A 572 -7.16 105.85 8.50
N GLU A 573 -8.31 105.90 9.16
CA GLU A 573 -9.30 106.98 8.99
C GLU A 573 -8.76 108.32 9.49
N ALA A 574 -9.09 109.40 8.79
CA ALA A 574 -8.64 110.75 9.15
C ALA A 574 -9.35 111.23 10.43
N ILE A 575 -8.71 111.03 11.59
CA ILE A 575 -9.23 111.53 12.87
C ILE A 575 -9.47 113.04 12.83
N ASN A 576 -10.64 113.46 13.31
CA ASN A 576 -10.96 114.88 13.41
C ASN A 576 -10.46 115.49 14.73
N GLY A 577 -10.63 116.81 14.89
CA GLY A 577 -10.11 117.55 16.06
C GLY A 577 -10.65 117.05 17.40
N ASP A 578 -11.94 116.70 17.47
CA ASP A 578 -12.60 116.25 18.70
C ASP A 578 -12.12 114.85 19.13
N GLN A 579 -11.75 114.02 18.16
CA GLN A 579 -11.25 112.67 18.40
C GLN A 579 -9.79 112.65 18.83
N LEU A 580 -8.93 113.47 18.22
CA LEU A 580 -7.56 113.65 18.69
C LEU A 580 -7.55 114.21 20.13
N PHE A 581 -8.45 115.15 20.43
CA PHE A 581 -8.65 115.65 21.80
C PHE A 581 -9.09 114.55 22.78
N THR A 582 -10.05 113.70 22.38
CA THR A 582 -10.52 112.57 23.20
C THR A 582 -9.42 111.52 23.42
N THR A 583 -8.66 111.20 22.37
CA THR A 583 -7.55 110.23 22.40
C THR A 583 -6.44 110.69 23.34
N ASN A 584 -6.07 111.97 23.31
CA ASN A 584 -5.03 112.52 24.18
C ASN A 584 -5.40 112.42 25.68
N GLN A 585 -6.68 112.52 26.05
CA GLN A 585 -7.11 112.25 27.42
C GLN A 585 -7.05 110.75 27.77
N ASN A 586 -7.39 109.86 26.83
CA ASN A 586 -7.27 108.41 27.03
C ASN A 586 -5.81 107.94 27.13
N VAL A 587 -4.89 108.49 26.34
CA VAL A 587 -3.44 108.22 26.44
C VAL A 587 -2.91 108.66 27.80
N THR A 588 -3.32 109.84 28.29
CA THR A 588 -2.95 110.32 29.64
C THR A 588 -3.43 109.34 30.74
N ASN A 589 -4.58 108.67 30.55
CA ASN A 589 -5.08 107.64 31.46
C ASN A 589 -4.40 106.26 31.27
N LEU A 590 -3.87 105.97 30.08
CA LEU A 590 -3.19 104.70 29.77
C LEU A 590 -1.74 104.69 30.25
N ASP A 591 -1.02 105.81 30.12
CA ASP A 591 0.34 106.01 30.64
C ASP A 591 0.43 105.69 32.15
N ASN A 592 -0.55 106.20 32.91
CA ASN A 592 -0.74 105.90 34.34
C ASN A 592 -1.10 104.43 34.64
N ARG A 593 -1.55 103.63 33.66
CA ARG A 593 -1.82 102.18 33.80
C ARG A 593 -0.64 101.31 33.37
N VAL A 594 0.07 101.68 32.30
CA VAL A 594 1.26 100.96 31.82
C VAL A 594 2.37 101.02 32.87
N THR A 595 2.57 102.19 33.49
CA THR A 595 3.49 102.38 34.63
C THR A 595 3.26 101.39 35.79
N VAL A 596 2.02 100.90 35.97
CA VAL A 596 1.64 99.92 37.01
C VAL A 596 1.88 98.46 36.57
N LEU A 597 1.88 98.17 35.26
CA LEU A 597 2.21 96.86 34.71
C LEU A 597 3.73 96.63 34.63
N GLU A 598 4.50 97.64 34.23
CA GLU A 598 5.94 97.51 33.99
C GLU A 598 6.80 97.39 35.27
N ASN A 599 6.24 97.69 36.45
CA ASN A 599 6.95 97.68 37.73
C ASN A 599 6.61 96.48 38.64
N ALA A 600 5.96 95.43 38.11
CA ALA A 600 5.52 94.25 38.86
C ALA A 600 6.29 92.97 38.47
N ALA A 601 7.58 92.93 38.79
CA ALA A 601 8.54 91.82 38.56
C ALA A 601 8.82 91.48 37.08
N GLY A 602 10.04 91.81 36.62
CA GLY A 602 10.44 91.65 35.22
C GLY A 602 10.68 90.19 34.80
N ILE A 603 9.84 89.70 33.89
CA ILE A 603 10.00 88.47 33.12
C ILE A 603 9.64 88.79 31.65
N ALA A 604 10.35 88.22 30.68
CA ALA A 604 10.00 88.31 29.26
C ALA A 604 8.67 87.56 28.96
N PRO A 605 7.95 87.88 27.88
CA PRO A 605 6.78 87.10 27.47
C PRO A 605 7.14 85.63 27.22
N LEU A 606 6.25 84.71 27.66
CA LEU A 606 6.51 83.27 27.61
C LEU A 606 6.40 82.67 26.19
N VAL A 607 5.77 83.40 25.25
CA VAL A 607 5.63 83.03 23.84
C VAL A 607 5.95 84.25 22.99
N GLU A 608 6.86 84.11 22.03
CA GLU A 608 7.29 85.16 21.12
C GLU A 608 7.53 84.58 19.71
N GLN A 609 7.19 85.31 18.66
CA GLN A 609 7.48 84.94 17.27
C GLN A 609 8.31 86.07 16.62
N PRO A 610 9.64 86.11 16.87
CA PRO A 610 10.45 87.33 16.76
C PRO A 610 10.82 87.77 15.33
N GLY A 611 10.11 87.28 14.31
CA GLY A 611 10.43 87.53 12.89
C GLY A 611 9.25 87.67 11.93
N GLY A 612 8.00 87.66 12.43
CA GLY A 612 6.80 87.64 11.58
C GLY A 612 6.25 86.23 11.35
N ALA A 613 5.29 86.10 10.43
CA ALA A 613 4.43 84.91 10.29
C ALA A 613 5.20 83.60 10.02
N ASP A 614 6.31 83.68 9.29
CA ASP A 614 7.12 82.51 8.86
C ASP A 614 8.28 82.20 9.82
N ALA A 615 8.43 82.93 10.93
CA ALA A 615 9.44 82.67 11.95
C ALA A 615 8.94 81.64 12.99
N ASP A 616 9.86 80.85 13.56
CA ASP A 616 9.51 79.88 14.61
C ASP A 616 8.82 80.54 15.81
N ILE A 617 7.75 79.92 16.31
CA ILE A 617 7.10 80.32 17.56
C ILE A 617 7.96 79.82 18.73
N LEU A 618 8.67 80.75 19.36
CA LEU A 618 9.54 80.48 20.50
C LEU A 618 8.72 80.47 21.79
N VAL A 619 8.56 79.28 22.38
CA VAL A 619 7.98 79.11 23.72
C VAL A 619 9.12 79.05 24.74
N GLY A 620 9.22 80.07 25.60
CA GLY A 620 10.18 80.12 26.71
C GLY A 620 11.67 80.26 26.31
N ALA A 621 12.02 80.49 25.04
CA ALA A 621 13.41 80.43 24.56
C ALA A 621 14.38 81.47 25.17
N THR A 622 13.86 82.55 25.77
CA THR A 622 14.64 83.54 26.54
C THR A 622 14.82 83.14 28.02
N THR A 623 14.23 82.01 28.44
CA THR A 623 14.33 81.45 29.80
C THR A 623 15.21 80.21 29.81
N GLY A 624 16.04 80.03 30.85
CA GLY A 624 17.01 78.92 30.92
C GLY A 624 16.42 77.55 31.29
N GLY A 625 15.14 77.31 31.03
CA GLY A 625 14.44 76.06 31.36
C GLY A 625 14.53 75.03 30.23
N THR A 626 14.73 73.75 30.57
CA THR A 626 14.79 72.65 29.59
C THR A 626 13.46 71.91 29.42
N ALA A 627 12.35 72.48 29.91
CA ALA A 627 11.02 71.89 29.85
C ALA A 627 9.95 72.99 29.86
N VAL A 628 8.87 72.77 29.10
CA VAL A 628 7.64 73.59 29.12
C VAL A 628 6.56 72.79 29.83
N ASP A 629 5.98 73.35 30.89
CA ASP A 629 4.85 72.73 31.58
C ASP A 629 3.53 73.18 30.95
N PHE A 630 2.73 72.22 30.50
CA PHE A 630 1.41 72.44 29.94
C PHE A 630 0.27 72.21 30.95
N GLY A 631 0.59 71.97 32.23
CA GLY A 631 -0.38 71.85 33.32
C GLY A 631 -1.18 73.12 33.60
N ASN A 632 -2.43 72.97 34.05
CA ASN A 632 -3.21 74.08 34.60
C ASN A 632 -2.85 74.36 36.08
N ASP A 633 -3.42 75.42 36.65
CA ASP A 633 -3.22 75.84 38.04
C ASP A 633 -3.70 74.80 39.09
N ALA A 634 -4.39 73.74 38.68
CA ALA A 634 -4.78 72.59 39.51
C ALA A 634 -3.89 71.35 39.32
N GLY A 635 -2.96 71.37 38.34
CA GLY A 635 -2.07 70.26 37.99
C GLY A 635 -2.57 69.33 36.88
N ASP A 636 -3.70 69.63 36.23
CA ASP A 636 -4.24 68.79 35.14
C ASP A 636 -3.44 69.01 33.85
N SER A 637 -3.02 67.92 33.20
CA SER A 637 -2.38 67.96 31.87
C SER A 637 -3.34 68.40 30.77
N ARG A 638 -2.89 69.30 29.88
CA ARG A 638 -3.65 69.71 28.68
C ARG A 638 -3.32 68.83 27.47
N THR A 639 -4.32 68.58 26.62
CA THR A 639 -4.13 67.94 25.31
C THR A 639 -3.51 68.92 24.31
N LEU A 640 -2.48 68.50 23.58
CA LEU A 640 -1.92 69.25 22.46
C LEU A 640 -2.48 68.70 21.13
N THR A 641 -3.26 69.50 20.42
CA THR A 641 -3.93 69.13 19.16
C THR A 641 -3.34 69.88 17.96
N ASN A 642 -3.64 69.43 16.73
CA ASN A 642 -3.09 69.97 15.48
C ASN A 642 -1.55 69.86 15.37
N VAL A 643 -0.95 68.88 16.06
CA VAL A 643 0.46 68.49 15.86
C VAL A 643 0.56 67.73 14.53
N ALA A 644 1.33 68.29 13.60
CA ALA A 644 1.65 67.64 12.32
C ALA A 644 2.39 66.30 12.55
N ALA A 645 2.41 65.45 11.53
CA ALA A 645 3.11 64.16 11.60
C ALA A 645 4.64 64.38 11.56
N GLY A 646 5.27 64.48 12.74
CA GLY A 646 6.70 64.76 12.87
C GLY A 646 7.59 63.70 12.22
N ASN A 647 8.68 64.12 11.58
CA ASN A 647 9.58 63.26 10.81
C ASN A 647 10.19 62.14 11.68
N VAL A 648 9.80 60.88 11.41
CA VAL A 648 10.25 59.70 12.18
C VAL A 648 11.62 59.23 11.69
N ALA A 649 12.64 60.06 11.92
CA ALA A 649 14.03 59.81 11.56
C ALA A 649 14.94 59.76 12.80
N ALA A 650 16.06 59.06 12.69
CA ALA A 650 17.03 58.94 13.78
C ALA A 650 17.64 60.31 14.15
N GLY A 651 17.41 60.77 15.38
CA GLY A 651 17.85 62.09 15.85
C GLY A 651 16.82 63.21 15.65
N SER A 652 15.63 62.92 15.13
CA SER A 652 14.52 63.87 15.10
C SER A 652 14.12 64.31 16.52
N THR A 653 13.76 65.58 16.66
CA THR A 653 13.23 66.19 17.89
C THR A 653 11.79 66.69 17.71
N GLU A 654 11.17 66.36 16.57
CA GLU A 654 9.79 66.72 16.25
C GLU A 654 8.81 65.88 17.09
N ALA A 655 7.66 66.47 17.44
CA ALA A 655 6.64 65.77 18.19
C ALA A 655 5.88 64.78 17.28
N VAL A 656 5.91 63.49 17.63
CA VAL A 656 5.07 62.48 16.96
C VAL A 656 3.62 62.62 17.38
N ASN A 657 2.70 62.48 16.44
CA ASN A 657 1.27 62.59 16.70
C ASN A 657 0.61 61.22 16.95
N GLY A 658 -0.68 61.24 17.32
CA GLY A 658 -1.44 60.02 17.65
C GLY A 658 -1.60 59.02 16.50
N GLU A 659 -1.60 59.48 15.24
CA GLU A 659 -1.72 58.64 14.05
C GLU A 659 -0.44 57.82 13.82
N GLN A 660 0.72 58.44 13.98
CA GLN A 660 2.02 57.78 13.84
C GLN A 660 2.24 56.71 14.93
N LEU A 661 1.83 57.02 16.17
CA LEU A 661 1.85 56.05 17.26
C LEU A 661 0.81 54.93 17.05
N PHE A 662 -0.36 55.23 16.48
CA PHE A 662 -1.38 54.23 16.15
C PHE A 662 -0.90 53.27 15.05
N ALA A 663 -0.31 53.76 13.96
CA ALA A 663 0.28 52.93 12.92
C ALA A 663 1.41 52.03 13.45
N THR A 664 2.23 52.56 14.36
CA THR A 664 3.25 51.77 15.07
C THR A 664 2.62 50.67 15.92
N ASN A 665 1.54 50.98 16.66
CA ASN A 665 0.82 50.01 17.50
C ASN A 665 0.10 48.92 16.68
N GLN A 666 -0.40 49.22 15.48
CA GLN A 666 -0.97 48.21 14.59
C GLN A 666 0.12 47.20 14.16
N ASN A 667 1.29 47.68 13.73
CA ASN A 667 2.43 46.81 13.43
C ASN A 667 2.85 45.95 14.63
N VAL A 668 2.73 46.47 15.87
CA VAL A 668 3.00 45.70 17.10
C VAL A 668 1.91 44.64 17.36
N ALA A 669 0.64 44.95 17.09
CA ALA A 669 -0.45 43.98 17.20
C ALA A 669 -0.34 42.84 16.16
N ASP A 670 0.01 43.17 14.92
CA ASP A 670 0.22 42.19 13.85
C ASP A 670 1.41 41.28 14.15
N ASN A 671 2.50 41.85 14.69
CA ASN A 671 3.62 41.07 15.23
C ASN A 671 3.21 40.16 16.40
N ALA A 672 2.33 40.62 17.31
CA ALA A 672 1.84 39.80 18.42
C ALA A 672 0.98 38.63 17.92
N GLN A 673 0.15 38.82 16.90
CA GLN A 673 -0.57 37.72 16.24
C GLN A 673 0.39 36.75 15.57
N GLY A 674 1.37 37.24 14.80
CA GLY A 674 2.40 36.40 14.18
C GLY A 674 3.24 35.61 15.20
N ILE A 675 3.46 36.14 16.41
CA ILE A 675 4.10 35.42 17.52
C ILE A 675 3.17 34.32 18.07
N ALA A 676 1.86 34.57 18.20
CA ALA A 676 0.89 33.56 18.63
C ALA A 676 0.74 32.42 17.60
N ASP A 677 0.73 32.75 16.31
CA ASP A 677 0.67 31.79 15.21
C ASP A 677 1.95 30.94 15.18
N ASN A 678 3.13 31.56 15.31
CA ASN A 678 4.41 30.85 15.44
C ASN A 678 4.44 29.97 16.69
N SER A 679 3.95 30.43 17.84
CA SER A 679 3.85 29.61 19.07
C SER A 679 2.95 28.39 18.87
N SER A 680 1.87 28.54 18.10
CA SER A 680 0.95 27.45 17.74
C SER A 680 1.60 26.47 16.75
N ALA A 681 2.36 26.96 15.78
CA ALA A 681 3.12 26.14 14.84
C ALA A 681 4.25 25.36 15.55
N ILE A 682 4.98 26.01 16.47
CA ILE A 682 6.01 25.38 17.31
C ILE A 682 5.37 24.29 18.19
N THR A 683 4.23 24.55 18.83
CA THR A 683 3.51 23.53 19.63
C THR A 683 3.09 22.32 18.78
N ASN A 684 2.68 22.53 17.52
CA ASN A 684 2.38 21.43 16.61
C ASN A 684 3.64 20.67 16.13
N LEU A 685 4.80 21.35 16.02
CA LEU A 685 6.08 20.69 15.74
C LEU A 685 6.59 19.91 16.96
N ASP A 686 6.45 20.45 18.17
CA ASP A 686 6.82 19.82 19.45
C ASP A 686 6.03 18.53 19.71
N ASN A 687 4.70 18.56 19.51
CA ASN A 687 3.85 17.36 19.52
C ASN A 687 4.32 16.33 18.49
N ARG A 688 4.68 16.75 17.27
CA ARG A 688 5.16 15.85 16.20
C ARG A 688 6.56 15.29 16.48
N VAL A 689 7.45 16.07 17.10
CA VAL A 689 8.77 15.60 17.53
C VAL A 689 8.62 14.59 18.66
N THR A 690 7.76 14.86 19.65
CA THR A 690 7.45 13.92 20.74
C THR A 690 6.89 12.59 20.22
N VAL A 691 5.98 12.62 19.23
CA VAL A 691 5.49 11.40 18.56
C VAL A 691 6.63 10.71 17.79
N ASN A 692 7.40 11.44 16.99
CA ASN A 692 8.54 10.88 16.27
C ASN A 692 9.59 10.25 17.19
N GLU A 693 9.87 10.83 18.37
CA GLU A 693 10.80 10.28 19.36
C GLU A 693 10.27 8.96 19.94
N GLY A 694 8.97 8.87 20.22
CA GLY A 694 8.32 7.62 20.63
C GLY A 694 8.30 6.54 19.53
N ASP A 695 8.02 6.93 18.29
CA ASP A 695 8.08 6.04 17.12
C ASP A 695 9.51 5.57 16.86
N ILE A 696 10.51 6.46 16.96
CA ILE A 696 11.93 6.14 16.80
C ILE A 696 12.41 5.22 17.92
N ALA A 697 12.05 5.46 19.19
CA ALA A 697 12.39 4.54 20.28
C ALA A 697 11.74 3.16 20.07
N THR A 698 10.49 3.11 19.60
CA THR A 698 9.81 1.85 19.26
C THR A 698 10.47 1.14 18.07
N ILE A 699 11.06 1.88 17.13
CA ILE A 699 11.86 1.32 16.02
C ILE A 699 13.23 0.84 16.54
N ASP A 700 13.88 1.58 17.44
CA ASP A 700 15.19 1.26 18.02
C ASP A 700 15.14 -0.02 18.86
N ASP A 701 14.11 -0.18 19.71
CA ASP A 701 13.81 -1.43 20.42
C ASP A 701 13.63 -2.61 19.43
N ARG A 702 12.88 -2.39 18.33
CA ARG A 702 12.63 -3.42 17.31
C ARG A 702 13.87 -3.76 16.50
N VAL A 703 14.73 -2.79 16.19
CA VAL A 703 16.02 -2.99 15.51
C VAL A 703 16.98 -3.72 16.42
N THR A 704 17.07 -3.34 17.70
CA THR A 704 17.89 -4.04 18.71
C THR A 704 17.47 -5.51 18.87
N VAL A 705 16.17 -5.82 18.79
CA VAL A 705 15.66 -7.20 18.79
C VAL A 705 15.98 -7.95 17.48
N LEU A 706 16.05 -7.26 16.34
CA LEU A 706 16.44 -7.84 15.05
C LEU A 706 17.96 -8.07 14.93
N GLU A 707 18.79 -7.19 15.49
CA GLU A 707 20.26 -7.34 15.51
C GLU A 707 20.75 -8.33 16.58
N GLY A 708 19.96 -8.56 17.63
CA GLY A 708 20.29 -9.46 18.74
C GLY A 708 19.91 -10.93 18.56
N ALA A 709 19.27 -11.30 17.44
CA ALA A 709 18.83 -12.66 17.15
C ALA A 709 19.50 -13.21 15.87
N PRO A 710 19.86 -14.52 15.81
CA PRO A 710 20.36 -15.11 14.58
C PRO A 710 19.30 -15.04 13.48
N SER A 711 19.67 -14.51 12.32
CA SER A 711 18.77 -14.42 11.17
C SER A 711 18.47 -15.80 10.61
N PHE A 712 17.23 -16.03 10.16
CA PHE A 712 16.89 -17.24 9.41
C PHE A 712 17.57 -17.30 8.03
N VAL A 713 18.13 -16.18 7.55
CA VAL A 713 19.01 -16.12 6.37
C VAL A 713 20.24 -15.29 6.73
N ASP A 714 21.41 -15.91 6.77
CA ASP A 714 22.68 -15.24 7.10
C ASP A 714 23.76 -15.52 6.04
N GLN A 715 24.58 -14.50 5.75
CA GLN A 715 25.68 -14.58 4.78
C GLN A 715 27.02 -14.59 5.50
N ALA A 716 27.46 -15.79 5.91
CA ALA A 716 28.61 -15.97 6.76
C ALA A 716 29.92 -15.55 6.05
N GLY A 717 30.54 -14.46 6.54
CA GLY A 717 31.85 -13.98 6.07
C GLY A 717 31.83 -12.70 5.23
N GLY A 718 30.66 -12.13 4.92
CA GLY A 718 30.53 -10.89 4.15
C GLY A 718 30.01 -11.12 2.72
N PRO A 719 30.23 -10.17 1.77
CA PRO A 719 29.54 -10.17 0.48
C PRO A 719 29.90 -11.36 -0.44
N ASP A 720 31.07 -11.96 -0.24
CA ASP A 720 31.55 -13.16 -0.95
C ASP A 720 31.30 -14.46 -0.15
N GLY A 721 30.56 -14.36 0.97
CA GLY A 721 30.25 -15.48 1.87
C GLY A 721 29.06 -16.31 1.41
N GLU A 722 28.95 -17.54 1.93
CA GLU A 722 27.83 -18.44 1.66
C GLU A 722 26.53 -17.93 2.31
N ILE A 723 25.44 -17.86 1.54
CA ILE A 723 24.12 -17.52 2.06
C ILE A 723 23.46 -18.79 2.61
N THR A 724 23.47 -18.92 3.93
CA THR A 724 22.81 -20.02 4.63
C THR A 724 21.36 -19.68 4.92
N ILE A 725 20.47 -20.69 4.82
CA ILE A 725 19.04 -20.55 5.14
C ILE A 725 18.70 -21.55 6.25
N GLY A 726 18.38 -21.02 7.43
CA GLY A 726 17.97 -21.80 8.59
C GLY A 726 19.07 -22.63 9.26
N ALA A 727 20.36 -22.35 9.05
CA ALA A 727 21.47 -23.18 9.57
C ALA A 727 21.45 -23.41 11.09
N ASP A 728 21.09 -22.39 11.87
CA ASP A 728 20.94 -22.48 13.34
C ASP A 728 19.58 -23.07 13.78
N THR A 729 18.78 -23.61 12.84
CA THR A 729 17.42 -24.11 13.09
C THR A 729 17.19 -25.50 12.52
N GLY A 730 16.33 -26.30 13.16
CA GLY A 730 15.97 -27.63 12.66
C GLY A 730 14.87 -27.59 11.59
N GLY A 731 15.04 -28.38 10.53
CA GLY A 731 14.03 -28.56 9.48
C GLY A 731 14.57 -29.38 8.31
N THR A 732 13.67 -29.91 7.47
CA THR A 732 14.03 -30.65 6.24
C THR A 732 13.33 -30.11 4.99
N VAL A 733 12.67 -28.95 5.10
CA VAL A 733 11.89 -28.33 4.02
C VAL A 733 12.02 -26.81 4.11
N VAL A 734 12.51 -26.18 3.04
CA VAL A 734 12.39 -24.72 2.85
C VAL A 734 11.21 -24.49 1.91
N ASN A 735 10.10 -23.95 2.44
CA ASN A 735 8.91 -23.64 1.63
C ASN A 735 8.98 -22.19 1.14
N ILE A 736 8.97 -22.01 -0.19
CA ILE A 736 9.04 -20.72 -0.88
C ILE A 736 7.70 -20.26 -1.48
N ALA A 737 6.60 -20.96 -1.20
CA ALA A 737 5.27 -20.59 -1.67
C ALA A 737 4.80 -19.21 -1.17
N ASN A 738 3.84 -18.60 -1.86
CA ASN A 738 3.24 -17.33 -1.43
C ASN A 738 2.22 -17.50 -0.29
N ASP A 739 1.65 -16.38 0.14
CA ASP A 739 0.62 -16.27 1.17
C ASP A 739 -0.73 -16.92 0.77
N ALA A 740 -0.95 -17.18 -0.52
CA ALA A 740 -2.04 -18.02 -1.03
C ALA A 740 -1.66 -19.51 -1.14
N GLY A 741 -0.41 -19.89 -0.85
CA GLY A 741 0.11 -21.27 -0.97
C GLY A 741 0.60 -21.66 -2.37
N GLU A 742 0.71 -20.71 -3.30
CA GLU A 742 1.16 -20.95 -4.68
C GLU A 742 2.68 -21.05 -4.77
N ASN A 743 3.17 -22.05 -5.53
CA ASN A 743 4.61 -22.29 -5.72
C ASN A 743 5.29 -21.14 -6.47
N ARG A 744 6.50 -20.74 -6.03
CA ARG A 744 7.35 -19.76 -6.72
C ARG A 744 8.46 -20.44 -7.53
N VAL A 745 8.86 -19.80 -8.63
CA VAL A 745 10.04 -20.19 -9.42
C VAL A 745 11.30 -19.63 -8.76
N ILE A 746 12.30 -20.49 -8.51
CA ILE A 746 13.64 -20.07 -8.12
C ILE A 746 14.41 -19.70 -9.40
N THR A 747 15.09 -18.56 -9.41
CA THR A 747 15.91 -18.08 -10.53
C THR A 747 17.24 -17.54 -10.02
N GLY A 748 18.26 -17.49 -10.88
CA GLY A 748 19.65 -17.24 -10.47
C GLY A 748 20.35 -18.47 -9.88
N VAL A 749 19.76 -19.67 -10.02
CA VAL A 749 20.39 -20.95 -9.64
C VAL A 749 21.47 -21.29 -10.66
N GLU A 750 22.73 -21.30 -10.23
CA GLU A 750 23.86 -21.78 -11.03
C GLU A 750 23.71 -23.29 -11.33
N ALA A 751 24.41 -23.80 -12.34
CA ALA A 751 24.29 -25.19 -12.77
C ALA A 751 24.96 -26.14 -11.74
N GLY A 752 24.16 -26.71 -10.84
CA GLY A 752 24.62 -27.60 -9.76
C GLY A 752 25.36 -28.86 -10.25
N GLU A 753 26.23 -29.45 -9.43
CA GLU A 753 27.06 -30.57 -9.85
C GLU A 753 26.20 -31.82 -10.16
N LEU A 754 26.25 -32.31 -11.40
CA LEU A 754 25.53 -33.51 -11.85
C LEU A 754 26.28 -34.80 -11.48
N ALA A 755 26.58 -34.97 -10.19
CA ALA A 755 27.31 -36.10 -9.63
C ALA A 755 26.46 -36.95 -8.68
N ALA A 756 26.81 -38.23 -8.55
CA ALA A 756 26.11 -39.16 -7.67
C ALA A 756 26.36 -38.80 -6.19
N GLY A 757 25.31 -38.33 -5.50
CA GLY A 757 25.40 -37.83 -4.13
C GLY A 757 25.46 -36.30 -4.01
N SER A 758 25.40 -35.56 -5.14
CA SER A 758 25.19 -34.12 -5.13
C SER A 758 23.87 -33.74 -4.44
N THR A 759 23.89 -32.61 -3.74
CA THR A 759 22.72 -31.98 -3.08
C THR A 759 22.29 -30.69 -3.77
N ASP A 760 22.93 -30.33 -4.89
CA ASP A 760 22.70 -29.06 -5.57
C ASP A 760 21.35 -29.05 -6.31
N ALA A 761 20.75 -27.87 -6.41
CA ALA A 761 19.54 -27.67 -7.20
C ALA A 761 19.89 -27.66 -8.71
N VAL A 762 19.31 -28.59 -9.48
CA VAL A 762 19.43 -28.56 -10.94
C VAL A 762 18.61 -27.42 -11.53
N ASN A 763 19.20 -26.67 -12.47
CA ASN A 763 18.58 -25.50 -13.05
C ASN A 763 17.88 -25.79 -14.41
N GLY A 764 17.21 -24.77 -14.94
CA GLY A 764 16.45 -24.87 -16.19
C GLY A 764 17.31 -25.25 -17.40
N ASP A 765 18.55 -24.77 -17.49
CA ASP A 765 19.45 -25.05 -18.61
C ASP A 765 19.95 -26.50 -18.60
N GLN A 766 20.18 -27.08 -17.41
CA GLN A 766 20.57 -28.47 -17.27
C GLN A 766 19.44 -29.43 -17.67
N LEU A 767 18.22 -29.16 -17.19
CA LEU A 767 17.04 -29.91 -17.60
C LEU A 767 16.71 -29.70 -19.09
N PHE A 768 16.91 -28.49 -19.63
CA PHE A 768 16.75 -28.20 -21.05
C PHE A 768 17.78 -28.95 -21.91
N ALA A 769 19.04 -29.04 -21.48
CA ALA A 769 20.05 -29.85 -22.16
C ALA A 769 19.69 -31.35 -22.16
N THR A 770 19.16 -31.88 -21.05
CA THR A 770 18.61 -33.24 -21.01
C THR A 770 17.41 -33.38 -21.95
N ASN A 771 16.48 -32.42 -21.97
CA ASN A 771 15.31 -32.43 -22.84
C ASN A 771 15.68 -32.31 -24.34
N GLN A 772 16.74 -31.57 -24.69
CA GLN A 772 17.27 -31.57 -26.05
C GLN A 772 17.90 -32.90 -26.41
N ASN A 773 18.69 -33.53 -25.53
CA ASN A 773 19.18 -34.89 -25.78
C ASN A 773 18.00 -35.89 -25.97
N VAL A 774 16.86 -35.69 -25.30
CA VAL A 774 15.64 -36.49 -25.52
C VAL A 774 14.96 -36.15 -26.85
N ALA A 775 14.88 -34.87 -27.23
CA ALA A 775 14.29 -34.42 -28.49
C ALA A 775 15.12 -34.87 -29.71
N ASP A 776 16.45 -34.77 -29.62
CA ASP A 776 17.38 -35.21 -30.66
C ASP A 776 17.35 -36.74 -30.81
N ASN A 777 17.21 -37.49 -29.70
CA ASN A 777 16.94 -38.93 -29.74
C ASN A 777 15.56 -39.24 -30.36
N ALA A 778 14.52 -38.45 -30.07
CA ALA A 778 13.20 -38.62 -30.66
C ALA A 778 13.20 -38.33 -32.17
N GLN A 779 13.94 -37.30 -32.62
CA GLN A 779 14.18 -37.04 -34.04
C GLN A 779 14.98 -38.19 -34.68
N GLY A 780 16.04 -38.68 -34.03
CA GLY A 780 16.78 -39.85 -34.49
C GLY A 780 15.92 -41.11 -34.59
N ILE A 781 14.93 -41.29 -33.73
CA ILE A 781 13.92 -42.37 -33.81
C ILE A 781 12.95 -42.12 -34.97
N ALA A 782 12.51 -40.89 -35.20
CA ALA A 782 11.65 -40.53 -36.35
C ALA A 782 12.37 -40.67 -37.69
N ASP A 783 13.66 -40.31 -37.76
CA ASP A 783 14.54 -40.50 -38.92
C ASP A 783 14.79 -41.98 -39.18
N ASN A 784 15.06 -42.77 -38.13
CA ASN A 784 15.16 -44.23 -38.25
C ASN A 784 13.83 -44.86 -38.68
N SER A 785 12.70 -44.42 -38.14
CA SER A 785 11.37 -44.88 -38.57
C SER A 785 11.12 -44.52 -40.03
N THR A 786 11.50 -43.32 -40.47
CA THR A 786 11.40 -42.88 -41.86
C THR A 786 12.34 -43.68 -42.76
N ALA A 787 13.54 -44.01 -42.31
CA ALA A 787 14.48 -44.89 -43.02
C ALA A 787 13.97 -46.33 -43.11
N ILE A 788 13.31 -46.84 -42.06
CA ILE A 788 12.67 -48.15 -42.04
C ILE A 788 11.46 -48.16 -42.98
N THR A 789 10.56 -47.16 -42.93
CA THR A 789 9.45 -47.03 -43.90
C THR A 789 9.96 -46.85 -45.34
N ASN A 790 11.09 -46.18 -45.55
CA ASN A 790 11.72 -46.11 -46.87
C ASN A 790 12.39 -47.44 -47.31
N LEU A 791 12.88 -48.25 -46.37
CA LEU A 791 13.34 -49.61 -46.66
C LEU A 791 12.15 -50.55 -46.93
N ASP A 792 11.07 -50.42 -46.18
CA ASP A 792 9.81 -51.16 -46.33
C ASP A 792 9.15 -50.83 -47.67
N ASN A 793 8.93 -49.54 -47.99
CA ASN A 793 8.51 -49.09 -49.31
C ASN A 793 9.43 -49.61 -50.43
N ARG A 794 10.76 -49.67 -50.20
CA ARG A 794 11.70 -50.26 -51.17
C ARG A 794 11.62 -51.79 -51.24
N VAL A 795 11.24 -52.47 -50.16
CA VAL A 795 10.96 -53.92 -50.15
C VAL A 795 9.64 -54.17 -50.88
N THR A 796 8.56 -53.46 -50.59
CA THR A 796 7.28 -53.54 -51.33
C THR A 796 7.44 -53.16 -52.80
N VAL A 797 8.28 -52.16 -53.14
CA VAL A 797 8.61 -51.84 -54.54
C VAL A 797 9.51 -52.92 -55.16
N ASN A 798 10.39 -53.58 -54.42
CA ASN A 798 11.15 -54.72 -54.92
C ASN A 798 10.27 -55.98 -55.07
N GLU A 799 9.32 -56.24 -54.17
CA GLU A 799 8.35 -57.33 -54.24
C GLU A 799 7.37 -57.09 -55.39
N GLY A 800 6.88 -55.85 -55.54
CA GLY A 800 6.14 -55.38 -56.70
C GLY A 800 6.95 -55.54 -57.98
N ALA A 801 8.21 -55.11 -58.00
CA ALA A 801 9.11 -55.30 -59.15
C ALA A 801 9.46 -56.78 -59.39
N ILE A 802 9.42 -57.66 -58.38
CA ILE A 802 9.63 -59.11 -58.53
C ILE A 802 8.35 -59.79 -59.03
N ALA A 803 7.17 -59.33 -58.61
CA ALA A 803 5.88 -59.75 -59.14
C ALA A 803 5.70 -59.26 -60.58
N ASP A 804 6.08 -58.01 -60.88
CA ASP A 804 6.13 -57.43 -62.22
C ASP A 804 7.22 -58.09 -63.07
N ASN A 805 8.38 -58.48 -62.53
CA ASN A 805 9.37 -59.27 -63.27
C ASN A 805 8.88 -60.70 -63.51
N SER A 806 8.17 -61.34 -62.57
CA SER A 806 7.56 -62.65 -62.77
C SER A 806 6.46 -62.56 -63.83
N THR A 807 5.60 -61.55 -63.74
CA THR A 807 4.54 -61.24 -64.70
C THR A 807 5.12 -60.78 -66.04
N ALA A 808 6.29 -60.13 -66.06
CA ALA A 808 7.01 -59.78 -67.28
C ALA A 808 7.74 -60.98 -67.89
N ILE A 809 8.19 -61.96 -67.09
CA ILE A 809 8.72 -63.24 -67.59
C ILE A 809 7.57 -64.06 -68.20
N THR A 810 6.42 -64.17 -67.53
CA THR A 810 5.20 -64.77 -68.11
C THR A 810 4.76 -64.01 -69.36
N ASN A 811 4.66 -62.68 -69.30
CA ASN A 811 4.33 -61.85 -70.47
C ASN A 811 5.43 -61.87 -71.54
N ILE A 812 6.67 -62.29 -71.26
CA ILE A 812 7.72 -62.52 -72.26
C ILE A 812 7.61 -63.93 -72.84
N ASP A 813 7.15 -64.93 -72.09
CA ASP A 813 6.74 -66.23 -72.63
C ASP A 813 5.55 -66.05 -73.59
N ASP A 814 4.52 -65.30 -73.15
CA ASP A 814 3.36 -64.92 -73.97
C ASP A 814 3.73 -63.97 -75.12
N ARG A 815 4.69 -63.04 -74.95
CA ARG A 815 5.13 -62.13 -76.04
C ARG A 815 6.18 -62.73 -76.96
N VAL A 816 6.91 -63.78 -76.57
CA VAL A 816 7.64 -64.63 -77.51
C VAL A 816 6.62 -65.39 -78.35
N THR A 817 5.57 -65.92 -77.70
CA THR A 817 4.41 -66.55 -78.37
C THR A 817 3.60 -65.56 -79.26
N ALA A 818 3.61 -64.25 -78.97
CA ALA A 818 2.84 -63.23 -79.72
C ALA A 818 3.67 -62.33 -80.66
N LEU A 819 5.00 -62.25 -80.52
CA LEU A 819 5.88 -61.55 -81.49
C LEU A 819 6.04 -62.34 -82.80
N GLU A 820 5.55 -63.58 -82.83
CA GLU A 820 5.20 -64.29 -84.07
C GLU A 820 3.98 -63.66 -84.80
N GLY A 821 3.41 -62.53 -84.32
CA GLY A 821 2.15 -61.90 -84.82
C GLY A 821 2.10 -60.38 -85.17
N ALA A 822 2.98 -59.50 -84.67
CA ALA A 822 3.16 -58.06 -85.07
C ALA A 822 2.04 -57.00 -84.69
N PRO A 823 1.92 -55.77 -85.28
CA PRO A 823 2.47 -54.50 -84.73
C PRO A 823 1.49 -53.28 -84.60
N VAL A 824 1.89 -52.15 -83.96
CA VAL A 824 1.04 -50.95 -83.65
C VAL A 824 1.75 -49.57 -83.84
N LEU A 825 0.96 -48.47 -83.91
CA LEU A 825 1.29 -47.11 -84.38
C LEU A 825 1.33 -45.96 -83.34
N ILE A 826 1.15 -46.21 -82.04
CA ILE A 826 1.21 -45.15 -81.00
C ILE A 826 2.47 -45.33 -80.17
N ALA A 827 3.35 -44.32 -80.18
CA ALA A 827 4.52 -44.26 -79.32
C ALA A 827 4.30 -43.21 -78.21
N GLN A 828 4.35 -43.66 -76.96
CA GLN A 828 4.86 -42.84 -75.88
C GLN A 828 6.36 -43.18 -75.76
N PRO A 829 7.27 -42.43 -76.41
CA PRO A 829 8.69 -42.60 -76.11
C PRO A 829 8.90 -42.27 -74.63
N ASN A 830 9.74 -43.04 -73.94
CA ASN A 830 9.98 -42.87 -72.49
C ASN A 830 10.80 -41.60 -72.22
N SER A 831 10.12 -40.45 -72.24
CA SER A 831 10.59 -39.13 -71.80
C SER A 831 9.62 -38.59 -70.75
N PRO A 832 10.07 -37.90 -69.68
CA PRO A 832 9.35 -37.90 -68.40
C PRO A 832 8.11 -37.02 -68.32
N ASP A 833 7.88 -36.12 -69.28
CA ASP A 833 7.06 -34.92 -69.09
C ASP A 833 5.54 -35.15 -69.17
N GLY A 834 5.07 -36.41 -69.18
CA GLY A 834 3.65 -36.80 -69.16
C GLY A 834 2.82 -36.41 -70.39
N ALA A 835 3.33 -35.55 -71.26
CA ALA A 835 2.65 -35.07 -72.45
C ALA A 835 2.32 -36.21 -73.42
N ILE A 836 1.07 -36.26 -73.89
CA ILE A 836 0.70 -37.09 -75.04
C ILE A 836 1.38 -36.46 -76.27
N GLN A 837 2.49 -37.06 -76.69
CA GLN A 837 3.32 -36.57 -77.80
C GLN A 837 2.67 -36.83 -79.17
N ILE A 838 1.65 -36.04 -79.49
CA ILE A 838 0.94 -36.09 -80.79
C ILE A 838 1.92 -35.66 -81.89
N GLY A 839 2.49 -36.65 -82.59
CA GLY A 839 3.35 -36.44 -83.76
C GLY A 839 4.80 -36.03 -83.48
N ALA A 840 5.34 -36.23 -82.27
CA ALA A 840 6.71 -35.79 -81.96
C ALA A 840 7.81 -36.44 -82.82
N GLU A 841 7.62 -37.69 -83.27
CA GLU A 841 8.53 -38.36 -84.23
C GLU A 841 8.25 -37.98 -85.71
N THR A 842 7.34 -37.03 -85.97
CA THR A 842 6.95 -36.55 -87.31
C THR A 842 6.89 -35.01 -87.34
N GLY A 843 8.00 -34.36 -87.65
CA GLY A 843 8.22 -32.93 -87.37
C GLY A 843 7.28 -31.92 -88.05
N GLY A 844 6.99 -30.84 -87.30
CA GLY A 844 6.27 -29.63 -87.70
C GLY A 844 6.41 -28.55 -86.60
N THR A 845 5.92 -27.33 -86.83
CA THR A 845 5.96 -26.22 -85.85
C THR A 845 4.58 -25.68 -85.46
N GLU A 846 3.51 -26.27 -86.00
CA GLU A 846 2.13 -25.83 -85.82
C GLU A 846 1.24 -27.06 -85.66
N ILE A 847 0.41 -27.08 -84.62
CA ILE A 847 -0.62 -28.09 -84.41
C ILE A 847 -1.94 -27.51 -84.92
N ASP A 848 -2.20 -27.66 -86.23
CA ASP A 848 -3.46 -27.20 -86.80
C ASP A 848 -4.62 -28.09 -86.31
N LEU A 849 -5.45 -27.52 -85.44
CA LEU A 849 -6.67 -28.15 -84.91
C LEU A 849 -7.90 -27.88 -85.78
N ALA A 850 -7.77 -27.25 -86.95
CA ALA A 850 -8.86 -27.10 -87.90
C ALA A 850 -9.33 -28.44 -88.48
N ASN A 851 -10.58 -28.48 -88.93
CA ASN A 851 -11.12 -29.64 -89.64
C ASN A 851 -10.62 -29.70 -91.09
N ASN A 852 -10.99 -30.77 -91.82
CA ASN A 852 -10.61 -30.95 -93.22
C ASN A 852 -11.29 -29.99 -94.22
N ALA A 853 -12.06 -29.00 -93.73
CA ALA A 853 -12.56 -27.85 -94.48
C ALA A 853 -11.86 -26.53 -94.10
N GLY A 854 -10.89 -26.55 -93.17
CA GLY A 854 -10.21 -25.36 -92.66
C GLY A 854 -10.96 -24.59 -91.57
N GLU A 855 -12.02 -25.18 -90.99
CA GLU A 855 -12.80 -24.55 -89.92
C GLU A 855 -12.16 -24.84 -88.56
N ALA A 856 -11.91 -23.78 -87.78
CA ALA A 856 -11.34 -23.90 -86.44
C ALA A 856 -12.26 -24.71 -85.50
N ARG A 857 -11.69 -25.68 -84.79
CA ARG A 857 -12.39 -26.44 -83.73
C ARG A 857 -12.26 -25.71 -82.39
N THR A 858 -13.27 -25.88 -81.53
CA THR A 858 -13.17 -25.48 -80.12
C THR A 858 -12.27 -26.44 -79.34
N VAL A 859 -11.28 -25.91 -78.64
CA VAL A 859 -10.56 -26.65 -77.59
C VAL A 859 -11.41 -26.57 -76.33
N SER A 860 -11.76 -27.72 -75.74
CA SER A 860 -12.59 -27.81 -74.53
C SER A 860 -11.91 -28.70 -73.50
N GLY A 861 -12.20 -28.48 -72.22
CA GLY A 861 -11.44 -29.07 -71.11
C GLY A 861 -10.12 -28.36 -70.80
N VAL A 862 -9.87 -27.18 -71.38
CA VAL A 862 -8.79 -26.28 -70.95
C VAL A 862 -9.16 -25.75 -69.56
N ALA A 863 -8.32 -26.03 -68.57
CA ALA A 863 -8.47 -25.52 -67.21
C ALA A 863 -8.26 -23.99 -67.15
N ASP A 864 -8.48 -23.41 -65.98
CA ASP A 864 -8.12 -22.01 -65.72
C ASP A 864 -6.60 -21.82 -65.83
N GLY A 865 -6.14 -21.13 -66.88
CA GLY A 865 -4.72 -20.88 -67.12
C GLY A 865 -4.16 -19.87 -66.10
N ALA A 866 -2.90 -20.02 -65.70
CA ALA A 866 -2.32 -19.14 -64.69
C ALA A 866 -2.24 -17.69 -65.19
N ILE A 867 -2.91 -16.75 -64.50
CA ILE A 867 -2.88 -15.32 -64.84
C ILE A 867 -1.64 -14.67 -64.19
N ALA A 868 -0.47 -15.04 -64.69
CA ALA A 868 0.84 -14.53 -64.29
C ALA A 868 1.57 -13.88 -65.49
N ALA A 869 2.51 -12.97 -65.22
CA ALA A 869 3.12 -12.11 -66.25
C ALA A 869 4.03 -12.85 -67.25
N ASP A 870 4.44 -14.08 -66.93
CA ASP A 870 5.30 -14.97 -67.69
C ASP A 870 4.59 -16.28 -68.10
N SER A 871 3.29 -16.39 -67.83
CA SER A 871 2.48 -17.57 -68.17
C SER A 871 2.35 -17.77 -69.68
N THR A 872 2.50 -19.02 -70.12
CA THR A 872 2.19 -19.46 -71.49
C THR A 872 0.88 -20.24 -71.59
N ASP A 873 0.09 -20.27 -70.51
CA ASP A 873 -1.18 -21.01 -70.47
C ASP A 873 -2.27 -20.34 -71.29
N ALA A 874 -3.18 -21.13 -71.85
CA ALA A 874 -4.38 -20.63 -72.49
C ALA A 874 -5.44 -20.24 -71.43
N ILE A 875 -5.51 -18.94 -71.10
CA ILE A 875 -6.58 -18.37 -70.27
C ILE A 875 -7.94 -18.64 -70.92
N ASN A 876 -8.90 -19.13 -70.13
CA ASN A 876 -10.21 -19.55 -70.63
C ASN A 876 -11.28 -18.42 -70.55
N GLY A 877 -12.44 -18.67 -71.16
CA GLY A 877 -13.51 -17.67 -71.27
C GLY A 877 -14.15 -17.26 -69.94
N ALA A 878 -14.13 -18.10 -68.90
CA ALA A 878 -14.71 -17.76 -67.60
C ALA A 878 -13.84 -16.75 -66.85
N GLN A 879 -12.51 -16.94 -66.89
CA GLN A 879 -11.52 -16.03 -66.29
C GLN A 879 -11.61 -14.61 -66.90
N LEU A 880 -11.74 -14.53 -68.24
CA LEU A 880 -11.92 -13.27 -68.94
C LEU A 880 -13.28 -12.62 -68.63
N PHE A 881 -14.35 -13.41 -68.46
CA PHE A 881 -15.67 -12.89 -68.13
C PHE A 881 -15.71 -12.27 -66.72
N ALA A 882 -15.24 -12.99 -65.70
CA ALA A 882 -15.19 -12.51 -64.32
C ALA A 882 -14.36 -11.22 -64.17
N THR A 883 -13.26 -11.11 -64.93
CA THR A 883 -12.44 -9.89 -64.99
C THR A 883 -13.24 -8.69 -65.54
N ASN A 884 -14.12 -8.90 -66.51
CA ASN A 884 -14.94 -7.84 -67.11
C ASN A 884 -16.13 -7.41 -66.23
N GLU A 885 -16.76 -8.33 -65.49
CA GLU A 885 -17.81 -7.97 -64.52
C GLU A 885 -17.26 -7.06 -63.41
N ALA A 886 -16.10 -7.41 -62.83
CA ALA A 886 -15.45 -6.58 -61.82
C ALA A 886 -15.08 -5.17 -62.33
N VAL A 887 -14.80 -5.00 -63.63
CA VAL A 887 -14.56 -3.68 -64.25
C VAL A 887 -15.87 -2.90 -64.42
N ALA A 888 -16.98 -3.56 -64.73
CA ALA A 888 -18.30 -2.93 -64.85
C ALA A 888 -18.85 -2.44 -63.50
N ASP A 889 -18.71 -3.23 -62.44
CA ASP A 889 -19.11 -2.84 -61.08
C ASP A 889 -18.31 -1.62 -60.59
N ASN A 890 -17.00 -1.60 -60.84
CA ASN A 890 -16.15 -0.44 -60.54
C ASN A 890 -16.58 0.82 -61.29
N ALA A 891 -16.99 0.70 -62.57
CA ALA A 891 -17.52 1.85 -63.32
C ALA A 891 -18.81 2.40 -62.69
N SER A 892 -19.76 1.53 -62.32
CA SER A 892 -21.01 1.94 -61.68
C SER A 892 -20.79 2.58 -60.29
N ALA A 893 -19.79 2.10 -59.54
CA ALA A 893 -19.39 2.72 -58.27
C ALA A 893 -18.75 4.11 -58.47
N ILE A 894 -17.94 4.29 -59.53
CA ILE A 894 -17.35 5.58 -59.90
C ILE A 894 -18.43 6.61 -60.31
N ASP A 895 -19.44 6.19 -61.07
CA ASP A 895 -20.57 7.07 -61.43
C ASP A 895 -21.34 7.53 -60.18
N GLY A 896 -21.59 6.63 -59.22
CA GLY A 896 -22.22 6.99 -57.95
C GLY A 896 -21.39 7.94 -57.07
N VAL A 897 -20.06 7.85 -57.14
CA VAL A 897 -19.16 8.83 -56.51
C VAL A 897 -19.21 10.18 -57.23
N ALA A 898 -19.32 10.19 -58.57
CA ALA A 898 -19.44 11.43 -59.35
C ALA A 898 -20.75 12.18 -59.04
N ASP A 899 -21.88 11.48 -58.92
CA ASP A 899 -23.15 12.06 -58.46
C ASP A 899 -23.04 12.66 -57.04
N GLY A 900 -22.36 11.96 -56.12
CA GLY A 900 -22.08 12.46 -54.78
C GLY A 900 -21.19 13.70 -54.75
N VAL A 901 -20.20 13.78 -55.65
CA VAL A 901 -19.35 14.97 -55.83
C VAL A 901 -20.16 16.14 -56.39
N ALA A 902 -21.02 15.91 -57.39
CA ALA A 902 -21.89 16.95 -57.96
C ALA A 902 -22.90 17.50 -56.93
N ALA A 903 -23.46 16.64 -56.06
CA ALA A 903 -24.32 17.06 -54.96
C ALA A 903 -23.55 17.92 -53.92
N ASN A 904 -22.31 17.56 -53.61
CA ASN A 904 -21.44 18.36 -52.74
C ASN A 904 -21.04 19.70 -53.39
N GLU A 905 -20.77 19.72 -54.70
CA GLU A 905 -20.47 20.95 -55.45
C GLU A 905 -21.66 21.93 -55.42
N ALA A 906 -22.88 21.43 -55.60
CA ALA A 906 -24.11 22.22 -55.44
C ALA A 906 -24.28 22.77 -54.01
N ALA A 907 -24.07 21.94 -52.98
CA ALA A 907 -24.13 22.38 -51.59
C ALA A 907 -23.03 23.40 -51.22
N ILE A 908 -21.84 23.29 -51.84
CA ILE A 908 -20.76 24.28 -51.72
C ILE A 908 -21.14 25.58 -52.42
N ALA A 909 -21.82 25.53 -53.57
CA ALA A 909 -22.33 26.72 -54.26
C ALA A 909 -23.42 27.45 -53.45
N ASP A 910 -24.36 26.72 -52.84
CA ASP A 910 -25.37 27.29 -51.94
C ASP A 910 -24.72 27.92 -50.69
N ASN A 911 -23.76 27.23 -50.07
CA ASN A 911 -22.99 27.78 -48.95
C ASN A 911 -22.17 29.02 -49.36
N ALA A 912 -21.58 29.04 -50.56
CA ALA A 912 -20.89 30.21 -51.09
C ALA A 912 -21.86 31.39 -51.33
N GLY A 913 -23.09 31.11 -51.78
CA GLY A 913 -24.17 32.09 -51.86
C GLY A 913 -24.57 32.67 -50.50
N ALA A 914 -24.74 31.81 -49.50
CA ALA A 914 -25.02 32.22 -48.12
C ALA A 914 -23.87 33.03 -47.52
N ILE A 915 -22.60 32.64 -47.76
CA ILE A 915 -21.41 33.40 -47.35
C ILE A 915 -21.35 34.76 -48.07
N ALA A 916 -21.73 34.83 -49.36
CA ALA A 916 -21.82 36.10 -50.08
C ALA A 916 -22.92 37.01 -49.50
N GLU A 917 -24.08 36.46 -49.09
CA GLU A 917 -25.13 37.22 -48.42
C GLU A 917 -24.70 37.70 -47.02
N VAL A 918 -24.02 36.84 -46.24
CA VAL A 918 -23.44 37.20 -44.94
C VAL A 918 -22.33 38.25 -45.09
N SER A 919 -21.51 38.17 -46.14
CA SER A 919 -20.49 39.17 -46.47
C SER A 919 -21.11 40.51 -46.90
N ALA A 920 -22.19 40.48 -47.68
CA ALA A 920 -22.96 41.67 -48.03
C ALA A 920 -23.61 42.30 -46.79
N LYS A 921 -24.16 41.49 -45.88
CA LYS A 921 -24.68 41.94 -44.58
C LYS A 921 -23.59 42.48 -43.66
N ALA A 922 -22.40 41.88 -43.63
CA ALA A 922 -21.26 42.40 -42.89
C ALA A 922 -20.77 43.73 -43.46
N SER A 923 -20.79 43.88 -44.79
CA SER A 923 -20.48 45.13 -45.50
C SER A 923 -21.53 46.21 -45.22
N GLN A 924 -22.82 45.85 -45.19
CA GLN A 924 -23.89 46.77 -44.78
C GLN A 924 -23.76 47.17 -43.32
N ASN A 925 -23.54 46.22 -42.40
CA ASN A 925 -23.26 46.51 -41.00
C ASN A 925 -22.04 47.43 -40.83
N MET A 926 -21.01 47.29 -41.68
CA MET A 926 -19.85 48.18 -41.67
C MET A 926 -20.18 49.59 -42.19
N MET A 927 -21.04 49.71 -43.21
CA MET A 927 -21.59 51.01 -43.65
C MET A 927 -22.51 51.63 -42.60
N ASP A 928 -23.31 50.83 -41.91
CA ASP A 928 -24.21 51.29 -40.83
C ASP A 928 -23.40 51.68 -39.58
N ILE A 929 -22.31 50.97 -39.26
CA ILE A 929 -21.35 51.37 -38.22
C ILE A 929 -20.63 52.66 -38.62
N ALA A 930 -20.24 52.83 -39.89
CA ALA A 930 -19.65 54.08 -40.38
C ALA A 930 -20.66 55.24 -40.36
N ALA A 931 -21.92 55.00 -40.72
CA ALA A 931 -22.99 55.98 -40.64
C ALA A 931 -23.36 56.32 -39.18
N ASN A 932 -23.31 55.35 -38.26
CA ASN A 932 -23.46 55.59 -36.83
C ASN A 932 -22.24 56.31 -36.24
N ALA A 933 -21.02 56.04 -36.71
CA ALA A 933 -19.83 56.77 -36.31
C ALA A 933 -19.85 58.22 -36.80
N GLN A 934 -20.29 58.45 -38.05
CA GLN A 934 -20.58 59.80 -38.55
C GLN A 934 -21.72 60.45 -37.76
N GLY A 935 -22.80 59.73 -37.46
CA GLY A 935 -23.88 60.23 -36.61
C GLY A 935 -23.44 60.53 -35.18
N ILE A 936 -22.44 59.83 -34.63
CA ILE A 936 -21.82 60.13 -33.34
C ILE A 936 -20.91 61.37 -33.47
N ALA A 937 -20.19 61.55 -34.57
CA ALA A 937 -19.43 62.77 -34.86
C ALA A 937 -20.35 63.98 -35.04
N ASP A 938 -21.40 63.87 -35.85
CA ASP A 938 -22.44 64.88 -36.05
C ASP A 938 -23.14 65.22 -34.71
N ASN A 939 -23.37 64.22 -33.85
CA ASN A 939 -23.88 64.45 -32.49
C ASN A 939 -22.83 65.09 -31.58
N ALA A 940 -21.54 64.78 -31.71
CA ALA A 940 -20.46 65.42 -30.94
C ALA A 940 -20.27 66.89 -31.37
N ASP A 941 -20.35 67.18 -32.67
CA ASP A 941 -20.38 68.54 -33.22
C ASP A 941 -21.65 69.27 -32.82
N ALA A 942 -22.82 68.62 -32.81
CA ALA A 942 -24.07 69.19 -32.33
C ALA A 942 -24.06 69.42 -30.82
N ILE A 943 -23.45 68.54 -30.02
CA ILE A 943 -23.22 68.72 -28.59
C ILE A 943 -22.24 69.87 -28.36
N THR A 944 -21.18 69.98 -29.15
CA THR A 944 -20.20 71.08 -29.07
C THR A 944 -20.83 72.42 -29.47
N ALA A 945 -21.64 72.45 -30.53
CA ALA A 945 -22.39 73.62 -30.96
C ALA A 945 -23.53 73.97 -29.98
N ASN A 946 -24.13 72.99 -29.31
CA ASN A 946 -25.10 73.23 -28.24
C ASN A 946 -24.40 73.67 -26.95
N HIS A 947 -23.19 73.19 -26.65
CA HIS A 947 -22.37 73.66 -25.53
C HIS A 947 -21.91 75.10 -25.76
N ALA A 948 -21.49 75.44 -26.99
CA ALA A 948 -21.25 76.81 -27.41
C ALA A 948 -22.51 77.68 -27.26
N LYS A 949 -23.67 77.23 -27.76
CA LYS A 949 -24.96 77.93 -27.52
C LYS A 949 -25.37 78.01 -26.05
N ILE A 950 -24.96 77.06 -25.21
CA ILE A 950 -25.21 77.08 -23.76
C ILE A 950 -24.26 78.08 -23.09
N ALA A 951 -23.02 78.22 -23.55
CA ALA A 951 -22.10 79.27 -23.13
C ALA A 951 -22.56 80.66 -23.63
N ASP A 952 -23.01 80.78 -24.88
CA ASP A 952 -23.64 81.99 -25.43
C ASP A 952 -24.91 82.34 -24.67
N ASN A 953 -25.77 81.36 -24.37
CA ASN A 953 -26.97 81.56 -23.56
C ASN A 953 -26.63 81.88 -22.09
N ALA A 954 -25.59 81.30 -21.51
CA ALA A 954 -25.13 81.63 -20.16
C ALA A 954 -24.57 83.07 -20.11
N GLY A 955 -23.77 83.47 -21.10
CA GLY A 955 -23.31 84.85 -21.26
C GLY A 955 -24.45 85.82 -21.62
N ALA A 956 -25.50 85.36 -22.32
CA ALA A 956 -26.70 86.14 -22.58
C ALA A 956 -27.61 86.25 -21.35
N ILE A 957 -27.65 85.23 -20.48
CA ILE A 957 -28.34 85.23 -19.20
C ILE A 957 -27.60 86.12 -18.19
N ASP A 958 -26.26 86.06 -18.13
CA ASP A 958 -25.42 86.99 -17.34
C ASP A 958 -25.57 88.44 -17.84
N ASN A 959 -25.62 88.66 -19.15
CA ASN A 959 -25.98 89.97 -19.69
C ASN A 959 -27.42 90.36 -19.36
N LEU A 960 -28.38 89.43 -19.36
CA LEU A 960 -29.77 89.68 -18.98
C LEU A 960 -29.88 90.05 -17.49
N ASP A 961 -29.12 89.39 -16.63
CA ASP A 961 -28.96 89.72 -15.20
C ASP A 961 -28.44 91.15 -15.02
N ARG A 962 -27.54 91.59 -15.91
CA ARG A 962 -26.96 92.95 -15.97
C ARG A 962 -27.82 94.02 -16.64
N VAL A 963 -28.86 93.69 -17.41
CA VAL A 963 -29.74 94.70 -18.10
C VAL A 963 -31.25 94.55 -17.84
N THR A 964 -31.68 93.60 -17.02
CA THR A 964 -33.08 93.52 -16.56
C THR A 964 -33.26 94.05 -15.14
N VAL A 965 -34.49 94.47 -14.83
CA VAL A 965 -34.85 94.97 -13.50
C VAL A 965 -35.26 93.78 -12.64
N GLN A 966 -34.46 93.49 -11.61
CA GLN A 966 -34.69 92.40 -10.68
C GLN A 966 -35.32 92.91 -9.37
N TYR A 967 -36.02 92.03 -8.66
CA TYR A 967 -36.41 92.27 -7.28
C TYR A 967 -35.24 91.98 -6.35
N ASP A 968 -35.07 92.80 -5.32
CA ASP A 968 -34.15 92.50 -4.23
C ASP A 968 -34.58 91.19 -3.54
N THR A 969 -33.63 90.42 -3.02
CA THR A 969 -33.90 89.13 -2.36
C THR A 969 -33.57 89.14 -0.86
N ASP A 970 -34.24 88.27 -0.10
CA ASP A 970 -33.90 88.00 1.30
C ASP A 970 -32.65 87.11 1.41
N MET A 971 -32.14 86.91 2.62
CA MET A 971 -30.96 86.06 2.91
C MET A 971 -31.14 84.58 2.52
N ASN A 972 -32.34 84.17 2.08
CA ASN A 972 -32.66 82.82 1.61
C ASN A 972 -32.93 82.78 0.09
N GLY A 973 -32.77 83.90 -0.63
CA GLY A 973 -32.99 84.01 -2.07
C GLY A 973 -34.44 84.27 -2.50
N ASN A 974 -35.37 84.55 -1.58
CA ASN A 974 -36.76 84.86 -1.94
C ASN A 974 -36.89 86.34 -2.36
N PRO A 975 -37.59 86.67 -3.45
CA PRO A 975 -37.81 88.07 -3.84
C PRO A 975 -38.71 88.81 -2.84
N VAL A 976 -38.30 90.02 -2.46
CA VAL A 976 -39.10 90.96 -1.66
C VAL A 976 -39.65 92.08 -2.53
N ASN A 977 -40.63 92.84 -2.02
CA ASN A 977 -41.23 93.98 -2.75
C ASN A 977 -40.31 95.22 -2.74
N SER A 978 -39.07 95.07 -3.21
CA SER A 978 -38.07 96.14 -3.37
C SER A 978 -37.24 95.87 -4.65
N ILE A 979 -36.68 96.93 -5.24
CA ILE A 979 -35.92 96.90 -6.49
C ILE A 979 -34.77 97.91 -6.39
N THR A 980 -33.53 97.44 -6.26
CA THR A 980 -32.34 98.30 -6.25
C THR A 980 -31.87 98.62 -7.67
N LEU A 981 -32.35 99.74 -8.22
CA LEU A 981 -31.94 100.26 -9.54
C LEU A 981 -30.52 100.86 -9.52
N GLY A 982 -29.50 100.05 -9.25
CA GLY A 982 -28.09 100.47 -9.31
C GLY A 982 -27.08 99.71 -8.44
N ALA A 983 -27.15 98.38 -8.30
CA ALA A 983 -26.09 97.62 -7.64
C ALA A 983 -25.94 96.17 -8.18
N SER A 984 -24.82 95.89 -8.86
CA SER A 984 -24.24 94.53 -8.98
C SER A 984 -22.80 94.55 -9.51
N ASN A 985 -22.44 95.54 -10.34
CA ASN A 985 -21.17 95.57 -11.08
C ASN A 985 -20.48 96.96 -11.10
N GLY A 986 -20.18 97.52 -9.93
CA GLY A 986 -19.15 98.58 -9.74
C GLY A 986 -19.41 99.99 -10.30
N LEU A 987 -20.43 100.22 -11.14
CA LEU A 987 -20.73 101.54 -11.70
C LEU A 987 -21.43 102.46 -10.68
N ALA A 988 -20.71 103.47 -10.17
CA ALA A 988 -21.25 104.46 -9.25
C ALA A 988 -22.07 105.55 -9.98
N GLY A 989 -23.40 105.51 -9.87
CA GLY A 989 -24.26 106.62 -10.31
C GLY A 989 -25.77 106.31 -10.28
N PRO A 990 -26.65 107.32 -10.10
CA PRO A 990 -28.09 107.12 -10.11
C PRO A 990 -28.62 106.81 -11.53
N VAL A 991 -29.45 105.77 -11.66
CA VAL A 991 -30.00 105.33 -12.95
C VAL A 991 -31.17 106.22 -13.39
N THR A 992 -31.10 106.76 -14.62
CA THR A 992 -32.17 107.57 -15.21
C THR A 992 -33.25 106.71 -15.86
N ILE A 993 -34.44 106.63 -15.25
CA ILE A 993 -35.58 105.90 -15.85
C ILE A 993 -36.20 106.73 -16.98
N GLY A 994 -36.01 106.29 -18.23
CA GLY A 994 -36.61 106.90 -19.41
C GLY A 994 -38.05 106.44 -19.68
N ASN A 995 -38.76 107.18 -20.56
CA ASN A 995 -40.10 106.82 -21.07
C ASN A 995 -41.20 106.57 -20.00
N VAL A 996 -41.03 107.08 -18.78
CA VAL A 996 -42.04 106.98 -17.72
C VAL A 996 -43.31 107.72 -18.12
N ALA A 997 -44.45 107.01 -18.15
CA ALA A 997 -45.76 107.57 -18.44
C ALA A 997 -46.19 108.62 -17.38
N ALA A 998 -47.34 109.28 -17.56
CA ALA A 998 -47.88 110.09 -16.46
C ALA A 998 -48.44 109.14 -15.39
N GLY A 999 -47.95 109.23 -14.14
CA GLY A 999 -48.54 108.52 -13.01
C GLY A 999 -49.97 109.02 -12.73
N VAL A 1000 -50.86 108.08 -12.40
CA VAL A 1000 -52.31 108.31 -12.18
C VAL A 1000 -52.76 107.78 -10.81
N ALA A 1001 -52.12 106.73 -10.28
CA ALA A 1001 -52.31 106.24 -8.93
C ALA A 1001 -51.18 106.72 -7.99
N ASP A 1002 -51.46 106.78 -6.68
CA ASP A 1002 -50.57 107.35 -5.65
C ASP A 1002 -49.18 106.68 -5.56
N ASN A 1003 -49.05 105.44 -6.06
CA ASN A 1003 -47.81 104.66 -6.07
C ASN A 1003 -47.09 104.64 -7.43
N ASP A 1004 -47.60 105.35 -8.44
CA ASP A 1004 -46.97 105.42 -9.76
C ASP A 1004 -45.74 106.33 -9.75
N ALA A 1005 -44.70 105.98 -10.53
CA ALA A 1005 -43.53 106.83 -10.69
C ALA A 1005 -43.88 108.14 -11.42
N VAL A 1006 -43.80 109.27 -10.70
CA VAL A 1006 -44.05 110.62 -11.26
C VAL A 1006 -42.93 110.99 -12.23
N ASN A 1007 -43.27 111.30 -13.49
CA ASN A 1007 -42.26 111.61 -14.50
C ASN A 1007 -41.76 113.06 -14.44
N VAL A 1008 -40.60 113.31 -15.07
CA VAL A 1008 -39.93 114.63 -15.11
C VAL A 1008 -40.79 115.73 -15.75
N ARG A 1009 -41.81 115.40 -16.54
CA ARG A 1009 -42.78 116.37 -17.06
C ARG A 1009 -43.80 116.73 -15.99
N GLN A 1010 -44.46 115.77 -15.33
CA GLN A 1010 -45.37 116.05 -14.20
C GLN A 1010 -44.67 116.84 -13.09
N LEU A 1011 -43.41 116.51 -12.78
CA LEU A 1011 -42.61 117.31 -11.85
C LEU A 1011 -42.32 118.72 -12.37
N ARG A 1012 -42.09 118.91 -13.68
CA ARG A 1012 -41.94 120.25 -14.28
C ARG A 1012 -43.25 121.01 -14.41
N ASP A 1013 -44.38 120.33 -14.53
CA ASP A 1013 -45.71 120.93 -14.54
C ASP A 1013 -46.02 121.46 -13.13
N ALA A 1014 -45.81 120.64 -12.09
CA ALA A 1014 -45.98 121.03 -10.68
C ALA A 1014 -44.96 122.08 -10.20
N VAL A 1015 -43.68 121.95 -10.57
CA VAL A 1015 -42.66 123.00 -10.33
C VAL A 1015 -42.92 124.24 -11.19
N GLY A 1016 -43.58 124.09 -12.34
CA GLY A 1016 -44.05 125.19 -13.18
C GLY A 1016 -45.16 126.00 -12.51
N GLU A 1017 -46.14 125.33 -11.89
CA GLU A 1017 -47.17 125.98 -11.07
C GLU A 1017 -46.57 126.61 -9.81
N ALA A 1018 -45.65 125.92 -9.12
CA ALA A 1018 -44.96 126.46 -7.93
C ALA A 1018 -44.05 127.65 -8.26
N ASN A 1019 -43.35 127.63 -9.40
CA ASN A 1019 -42.56 128.76 -9.88
C ASN A 1019 -43.46 129.89 -10.37
N ALA A 1020 -44.55 129.62 -11.10
CA ALA A 1020 -45.50 130.66 -11.49
C ALA A 1020 -46.10 131.37 -10.27
N TYR A 1021 -46.45 130.61 -9.22
CA TYR A 1021 -46.86 131.16 -7.92
C TYR A 1021 -45.76 131.99 -7.26
N THR A 1022 -44.53 131.48 -7.23
CA THR A 1022 -43.38 132.15 -6.60
C THR A 1022 -42.94 133.39 -7.36
N ASP A 1023 -42.90 133.37 -8.69
CA ASP A 1023 -42.61 134.51 -9.55
C ASP A 1023 -43.73 135.57 -9.46
N GLN A 1024 -44.99 135.15 -9.30
CA GLN A 1024 -46.10 136.08 -9.05
C GLN A 1024 -45.97 136.77 -7.67
N GLN A 1025 -45.49 136.06 -6.64
CA GLN A 1025 -45.12 136.65 -5.33
C GLN A 1025 -43.88 137.55 -5.43
N ILE A 1026 -42.82 137.11 -6.11
CA ILE A 1026 -41.56 137.85 -6.28
C ILE A 1026 -41.78 139.12 -7.12
N ALA A 1027 -42.60 139.08 -8.17
CA ALA A 1027 -42.93 140.26 -8.97
C ALA A 1027 -43.77 141.28 -8.17
N GLN A 1028 -44.70 140.82 -7.31
CA GLN A 1028 -45.38 141.70 -6.35
C GLN A 1028 -44.38 142.30 -5.35
N LEU A 1029 -43.42 141.51 -4.87
CA LEU A 1029 -42.39 141.96 -3.92
C LEU A 1029 -41.43 142.97 -4.55
N GLN A 1030 -40.94 142.72 -5.77
CA GLN A 1030 -40.08 143.64 -6.52
C GLN A 1030 -40.82 144.95 -6.86
N THR A 1031 -42.10 144.88 -7.24
CA THR A 1031 -42.93 146.06 -7.43
C THR A 1031 -43.03 146.88 -6.13
N GLY A 1032 -43.28 146.22 -4.99
CA GLY A 1032 -43.37 146.87 -3.68
C GLY A 1032 -42.05 147.37 -3.10
N VAL A 1033 -40.91 146.78 -3.49
CA VAL A 1033 -39.56 147.24 -3.08
C VAL A 1033 -39.11 148.43 -3.93
N ASN A 1034 -39.29 148.39 -5.24
CA ASN A 1034 -38.90 149.49 -6.14
C ASN A 1034 -39.69 150.76 -5.80
N GLN A 1035 -41.01 150.66 -5.60
CA GLN A 1035 -41.86 151.78 -5.14
C GLN A 1035 -41.42 152.39 -3.79
N ARG A 1036 -40.67 151.66 -2.96
CA ARG A 1036 -40.12 152.17 -1.69
C ARG A 1036 -38.73 152.80 -1.86
N PHE A 1037 -37.92 152.33 -2.81
CA PHE A 1037 -36.64 152.94 -3.13
C PHE A 1037 -36.81 154.27 -3.89
N ASP A 1038 -37.73 154.32 -4.85
CA ASP A 1038 -38.04 155.55 -5.60
C ASP A 1038 -38.51 156.69 -4.66
N ALA A 1039 -39.28 156.36 -3.62
CA ALA A 1039 -39.70 157.31 -2.59
C ALA A 1039 -38.52 157.80 -1.73
N LEU A 1040 -37.61 156.90 -1.33
CA LEU A 1040 -36.46 157.24 -0.50
C LEU A 1040 -35.44 158.13 -1.23
N GLU A 1041 -35.30 158.00 -2.56
CA GLU A 1041 -34.46 158.90 -3.37
C GLU A 1041 -35.06 160.31 -3.56
N PHE A 1042 -36.36 160.48 -3.31
CA PHE A 1042 -37.03 161.77 -3.28
C PHE A 1042 -36.78 162.48 -1.94
N ASP A 1043 -37.09 161.82 -0.82
CA ASP A 1043 -36.99 162.39 0.53
C ASP A 1043 -35.58 162.91 0.86
N LEU A 1044 -34.52 162.19 0.45
CA LEU A 1044 -33.13 162.62 0.70
C LEU A 1044 -32.79 163.96 0.01
N ARG A 1045 -33.33 164.23 -1.17
CA ARG A 1045 -33.07 165.49 -1.91
C ARG A 1045 -33.79 166.68 -1.29
N GLU A 1046 -34.92 166.46 -0.63
CA GLU A 1046 -35.66 167.53 0.04
C GLU A 1046 -34.96 167.96 1.34
N VAL A 1047 -34.48 167.01 2.14
CA VAL A 1047 -33.74 167.29 3.39
C VAL A 1047 -32.46 168.08 3.15
N GLU A 1048 -31.68 167.75 2.10
CA GLU A 1048 -30.48 168.51 1.74
C GLU A 1048 -30.80 169.97 1.39
N SER A 1049 -31.92 170.21 0.70
CA SER A 1049 -32.36 171.56 0.31
C SER A 1049 -32.87 172.41 1.49
N GLN A 1050 -33.62 171.82 2.43
CA GLN A 1050 -34.09 172.52 3.64
C GLN A 1050 -32.88 172.99 4.49
N ALA A 1051 -31.88 172.12 4.68
CA ALA A 1051 -30.67 172.47 5.43
C ALA A 1051 -29.90 173.68 4.85
N GLN A 1052 -29.89 173.85 3.52
CA GLN A 1052 -29.24 174.98 2.85
C GLN A 1052 -30.02 176.30 3.06
N ALA A 1053 -31.35 176.24 3.05
CA ALA A 1053 -32.23 177.40 3.22
C ALA A 1053 -32.16 178.03 4.62
N GLY A 1054 -32.06 177.22 5.68
CA GLY A 1054 -31.82 177.69 7.04
C GLY A 1054 -30.50 178.47 7.20
N ILE A 1055 -29.41 177.98 6.57
CA ILE A 1055 -28.09 178.64 6.63
C ILE A 1055 -28.10 179.99 5.91
N ALA A 1056 -28.81 180.11 4.78
CA ALA A 1056 -29.02 181.38 4.08
C ALA A 1056 -29.76 182.40 4.98
N SER A 1057 -30.77 181.95 5.74
CA SER A 1057 -31.54 182.80 6.67
C SER A 1057 -30.70 183.35 7.83
N VAL A 1058 -29.84 182.52 8.44
CA VAL A 1058 -28.89 182.97 9.48
C VAL A 1058 -27.85 183.94 8.89
N SER A 1059 -27.38 183.69 7.67
CA SER A 1059 -26.42 184.55 6.96
C SER A 1059 -26.98 185.94 6.63
N ALA A 1060 -28.30 186.06 6.49
CA ALA A 1060 -29.00 187.34 6.36
C ALA A 1060 -29.10 188.06 7.73
N LEU A 1061 -29.49 187.34 8.78
CA LEU A 1061 -29.66 187.87 10.14
C LEU A 1061 -28.38 188.50 10.70
N THR A 1062 -27.22 187.88 10.49
CA THR A 1062 -25.92 188.36 11.01
C THR A 1062 -25.43 189.68 10.39
N GLN A 1063 -26.07 190.16 9.32
CA GLN A 1063 -25.69 191.40 8.63
C GLN A 1063 -26.51 192.63 9.09
N LEU A 1064 -27.52 192.44 9.94
CA LEU A 1064 -28.34 193.52 10.48
C LEU A 1064 -27.48 194.49 11.33
N ARG A 1065 -27.60 195.79 11.07
CA ARG A 1065 -26.94 196.86 11.83
C ARG A 1065 -27.97 197.75 12.50
N TYR A 1066 -27.61 198.25 13.68
CA TYR A 1066 -28.46 199.05 14.57
C TYR A 1066 -27.69 200.29 15.03
N HIS A 1067 -28.40 201.31 15.53
CA HIS A 1067 -27.79 202.54 16.06
C HIS A 1067 -27.58 202.46 17.58
N ASP A 1068 -26.37 202.78 18.02
CA ASP A 1068 -25.92 202.75 19.43
C ASP A 1068 -26.22 204.07 20.18
N GLU A 1069 -27.08 204.93 19.62
CA GLU A 1069 -27.42 206.25 20.17
C GLU A 1069 -28.35 206.13 21.41
N PRO A 1070 -28.11 206.89 22.49
CA PRO A 1070 -28.89 206.78 23.73
C PRO A 1070 -30.37 207.13 23.51
N GLY A 1071 -31.25 206.17 23.80
CA GLY A 1071 -32.70 206.29 23.63
C GLY A 1071 -33.20 205.99 22.21
N ALA A 1072 -32.32 205.68 21.27
CA ALA A 1072 -32.72 205.43 19.88
C ALA A 1072 -33.35 204.04 19.69
N LEU A 1073 -34.49 204.02 18.96
CA LEU A 1073 -35.02 202.83 18.31
C LEU A 1073 -34.59 202.83 16.85
N SER A 1074 -33.99 201.74 16.39
CA SER A 1074 -33.49 201.56 15.03
C SER A 1074 -34.08 200.29 14.40
N ILE A 1075 -34.18 200.30 13.07
CA ILE A 1075 -34.70 199.17 12.28
C ILE A 1075 -33.69 198.89 11.17
N GLY A 1076 -33.24 197.63 11.07
CA GLY A 1076 -32.31 197.16 10.06
C GLY A 1076 -32.98 196.18 9.10
N ALA A 1077 -32.49 196.13 7.86
CA ALA A 1077 -32.84 195.11 6.88
C ALA A 1077 -31.56 194.65 6.16
N ALA A 1078 -31.48 193.36 5.83
CA ALA A 1078 -30.33 192.72 5.22
C ALA A 1078 -30.74 191.54 4.33
N ILE A 1079 -29.80 191.08 3.49
CA ILE A 1079 -29.99 189.91 2.62
C ILE A 1079 -28.77 189.00 2.71
N GLY A 1080 -28.99 187.69 2.68
CA GLY A 1080 -27.95 186.66 2.74
C GLY A 1080 -28.25 185.55 1.74
N GLY A 1081 -27.20 184.82 1.33
CA GLY A 1081 -27.35 183.70 0.43
C GLY A 1081 -26.27 182.65 0.68
N PHE A 1082 -26.63 181.39 0.48
CA PHE A 1082 -25.76 180.24 0.71
C PHE A 1082 -26.10 179.13 -0.29
N MET A 1083 -25.08 178.66 -1.04
CA MET A 1083 -25.18 177.56 -2.03
C MET A 1083 -26.40 177.60 -2.99
N GLY A 1084 -26.82 178.79 -3.41
CA GLY A 1084 -27.91 179.01 -4.37
C GLY A 1084 -29.24 179.41 -3.72
N GLU A 1085 -29.42 179.12 -2.44
CA GLU A 1085 -30.54 179.63 -1.63
C GLU A 1085 -30.30 181.09 -1.22
N MET A 1086 -31.39 181.88 -1.18
CA MET A 1086 -31.35 183.29 -0.76
C MET A 1086 -32.39 183.56 0.32
N SER A 1087 -32.09 184.48 1.24
CA SER A 1087 -32.97 184.83 2.35
C SER A 1087 -32.89 186.31 2.70
N ILE A 1088 -34.02 186.86 3.14
CA ILE A 1088 -34.17 188.27 3.51
C ILE A 1088 -34.34 188.33 5.03
N ALA A 1089 -33.61 189.22 5.70
CA ALA A 1089 -33.74 189.47 7.12
C ALA A 1089 -34.15 190.91 7.40
N SER A 1090 -34.94 191.09 8.47
CA SER A 1090 -35.34 192.38 9.01
C SER A 1090 -35.33 192.30 10.53
N GLY A 1091 -35.03 193.40 11.20
CA GLY A 1091 -34.93 193.41 12.66
C GLY A 1091 -35.00 194.79 13.27
N ILE A 1092 -35.20 194.82 14.58
CA ILE A 1092 -35.30 196.03 15.41
C ILE A 1092 -34.21 196.01 16.49
N GLY A 1093 -33.68 197.19 16.82
CA GLY A 1093 -32.64 197.37 17.82
C GLY A 1093 -32.83 198.64 18.63
N TYR A 1094 -32.79 198.54 19.95
CA TYR A 1094 -33.02 199.65 20.88
C TYR A 1094 -31.88 199.78 21.89
N THR A 1095 -31.34 200.99 22.02
CA THR A 1095 -30.31 201.34 23.00
C THR A 1095 -30.92 202.25 24.07
N SER A 1096 -30.80 201.85 25.35
CA SER A 1096 -31.34 202.61 26.48
C SER A 1096 -30.71 204.01 26.60
N GLU A 1097 -31.44 204.97 27.16
CA GLU A 1097 -30.99 206.36 27.34
C GLU A 1097 -29.68 206.49 28.13
N ASN A 1098 -29.38 205.53 29.02
CA ASN A 1098 -28.14 205.47 29.79
C ASN A 1098 -27.02 204.64 29.12
N GLN A 1099 -27.24 204.13 27.90
CA GLN A 1099 -26.36 203.24 27.12
C GLN A 1099 -25.98 201.90 27.77
N ARG A 1100 -26.55 201.55 28.94
CA ARG A 1100 -26.19 200.32 29.68
C ARG A 1100 -26.86 199.05 29.15
N VAL A 1101 -27.86 199.20 28.28
CA VAL A 1101 -28.60 198.08 27.66
C VAL A 1101 -28.80 198.37 26.18
N ASN A 1102 -28.42 197.42 25.32
CA ASN A 1102 -28.76 197.36 23.90
C ASN A 1102 -29.50 196.04 23.65
N ILE A 1103 -30.70 196.09 23.08
CA ILE A 1103 -31.53 194.92 22.75
C ILE A 1103 -31.69 194.86 21.23
N ASN A 1104 -31.45 193.71 20.63
CA ASN A 1104 -31.69 193.46 19.21
C ASN A 1104 -32.59 192.23 18.99
N ALA A 1105 -33.37 192.27 17.92
CA ALA A 1105 -34.21 191.15 17.47
C ALA A 1105 -34.26 191.14 15.94
N GLY A 1106 -34.22 189.95 15.34
CA GLY A 1106 -34.23 189.74 13.91
C GLY A 1106 -35.04 188.53 13.48
N PHE A 1107 -35.66 188.66 12.30
CA PHE A 1107 -36.40 187.61 11.60
C PHE A 1107 -35.81 187.48 10.19
N GLY A 1108 -35.49 186.24 9.78
CA GLY A 1108 -34.97 185.89 8.46
C GLY A 1108 -35.87 184.87 7.77
N TYR A 1109 -36.10 185.03 6.47
CA TYR A 1109 -37.03 184.20 5.71
C TYR A 1109 -36.49 183.85 4.33
N ASN A 1110 -36.63 182.58 3.94
CA ASN A 1110 -36.32 182.09 2.61
C ASN A 1110 -37.61 181.95 1.76
N PRO A 1111 -37.82 182.79 0.73
CA PRO A 1111 -39.01 182.73 -0.12
C PRO A 1111 -39.05 181.55 -1.09
N ALA A 1112 -37.94 180.85 -1.33
CA ALA A 1112 -37.89 179.68 -2.22
C ALA A 1112 -38.33 178.38 -1.51
N ARG A 1113 -38.09 178.27 -0.20
CA ARG A 1113 -38.47 177.10 0.62
C ARG A 1113 -39.59 177.35 1.65
N ASN A 1114 -40.07 178.59 1.75
CA ASN A 1114 -41.10 179.00 2.72
C ASN A 1114 -40.67 178.77 4.19
N GLU A 1115 -39.37 178.82 4.47
CA GLU A 1115 -38.79 178.64 5.80
C GLU A 1115 -38.51 179.97 6.50
N ALA A 1116 -38.69 180.00 7.82
CA ALA A 1116 -38.50 181.18 8.66
C ALA A 1116 -37.62 180.88 9.88
N THR A 1117 -36.60 181.71 10.10
CA THR A 1117 -35.67 181.68 11.24
C THR A 1117 -35.78 182.99 12.03
N TRP A 1118 -35.68 182.96 13.36
CA TRP A 1118 -35.74 184.16 14.19
C TRP A 1118 -34.80 184.08 15.38
N GLY A 1119 -34.42 185.23 15.93
CA GLY A 1119 -33.58 185.31 17.13
C GLY A 1119 -33.60 186.71 17.75
N ALA A 1120 -33.33 186.79 19.05
CA ALA A 1120 -33.23 188.05 19.78
C ALA A 1120 -32.16 187.95 20.88
N GLY A 1121 -31.50 189.07 21.17
CA GLY A 1121 -30.44 189.17 22.17
C GLY A 1121 -30.50 190.50 22.93
N ALA A 1122 -29.93 190.50 24.13
CA ALA A 1122 -29.76 191.70 24.95
C ALA A 1122 -28.34 191.75 25.50
N THR A 1123 -27.66 192.87 25.28
CA THR A 1123 -26.30 193.13 25.75
C THR A 1123 -26.33 194.18 26.84
N PHE A 1124 -25.65 193.90 27.95
CA PHE A 1124 -25.53 194.80 29.10
C PHE A 1124 -24.10 195.32 29.19
N ARG A 1125 -23.92 196.64 29.21
CA ARG A 1125 -22.62 197.29 29.44
C ARG A 1125 -22.47 197.64 30.92
N ILE A 1126 -21.31 197.29 31.48
CA ILE A 1126 -20.91 197.61 32.86
C ILE A 1126 -19.72 198.56 32.73
N ASP A 1127 -19.87 199.70 33.40
CA ASP A 1127 -19.04 200.91 33.40
C ASP A 1127 -18.90 201.64 32.04
#